data_AF-A0A316I5Z6-F1
#
_entry.id   AF-A0A316I5Z6-F1
#
_cell.length_a   1.000
_cell.length_b   1.000
_cell.length_c   1.000
_cell.angle_alpha   90.00
_cell.angle_beta   90.00
_cell.angle_gamma   90.00
#
_symmetry.space_group_name_H-M   'P 1'
#
loop_
_entity.id
_entity.type
_entity.pdbx_description
1 polymer ?
#
loop_
_entity_poly.entity_id
_entity_poly.type
_entity_poly.pdbx_seq_one_letter_code
_entity_poly.pdbx_strand_id
1 'polypeptide(L)'
;MRFLLALLLVAAGLSAGSPVAVAGGGLSWKAVSDPFSLDFRDRGRMLTGQRETSYRLADGTSHALTKVVAQKRVPGGVRYVVATTEASRTASVVVTRTERGLRVGWTLEPSLGVAQVSANLTGSLEEHFLGGGAHTMFVDLQRKVLLNKAVFVGASNFGKCNKNGAPSAFFISSAGYGVYADTKAIGRTAFPGAVADDHCADKPAPCPVAFGVPDRIQLCFKTSRLDYEVYAGSPAQVNSAYFKRVGTPTLPPARQFALTKWRDKYTHSDEVVEDVTQFQARGVPLDTLWVDNPWEQGPVGARPTYACIGALKFDKTMYPDAQGTINWMRDRGVNMGVWVAPFLNKMSDGKECPHDYPAGSFAQSDRTNVWDIDLTNPVARAHYEAKLEAVFRMGVNFVKGDRGEEHNFEETTFAGGPGTLIHNRYPLLYAESVVNALRKVHGDNYTTLFRAGGDGMPTLLRGFWQADADMSFDGLRLTNRRGINSWISGHPVHGSDIGGYRNLGGGPSESLFVRWAQQSAVTPVFQVGSSGRNATPWVYDAATFERFKRAAVLHYELFPYLYQQAVRASKDGTPITQPMAFRYPHAEAAWKADQQFMVGPDLLAAPVTADRAETDGAAGKPTPVDVWLPRGEWIDLFSGARVTGGRTVTREATLDEFPLYLRASAAMPFNFRTPDVWPKPWGVNDLDRKDRAGWLVSPSADGRFGNLQADSFGKHLLVRLTGAPREAQLMVPAGVKRAVIDGQPLPASTVEELRGRTTGWASVSSTPGTFGGTVLKLLPRSGSSTVLLTLT
;
A
#
# COMPACT_ATOMS: atom_id res chain seq x y z
N MET A 1 -6.53 -3.72 58.78
CA MET A 1 -7.28 -4.99 58.80
C MET A 1 -8.73 -4.69 59.15
N ARG A 2 -9.63 -4.99 58.22
CA ARG A 2 -11.08 -5.23 58.36
C ARG A 2 -12.03 -4.09 58.76
N PHE A 3 -12.76 -3.69 57.72
CA PHE A 3 -14.07 -3.05 57.67
C PHE A 3 -15.13 -3.76 58.51
N LEU A 4 -16.08 -2.96 59.01
CA LEU A 4 -17.42 -3.37 59.42
C LEU A 4 -18.46 -2.60 58.58
N LEU A 5 -19.47 -3.33 58.14
CA LEU A 5 -20.61 -2.93 57.30
C LEU A 5 -21.38 -1.70 57.83
N ALA A 6 -21.94 -0.91 56.91
CA ALA A 6 -23.36 -0.52 56.99
C ALA A 6 -23.91 -0.06 55.62
N LEU A 7 -25.11 -0.57 55.32
CA LEU A 7 -25.92 -0.39 54.13
C LEU A 7 -26.82 0.88 54.23
N LEU A 8 -27.09 1.46 53.05
CA LEU A 8 -28.35 2.04 52.55
C LEU A 8 -28.83 3.48 52.88
N LEU A 9 -29.12 4.15 51.76
CA LEU A 9 -30.18 5.14 51.43
C LEU A 9 -30.05 6.57 51.97
N VAL A 10 -29.92 7.55 51.06
CA VAL A 10 -31.03 8.42 50.58
C VAL A 10 -30.59 9.13 49.29
N ALA A 11 -31.55 9.28 48.37
CA ALA A 11 -31.47 9.85 47.03
C ALA A 11 -31.28 11.39 46.99
N ALA A 12 -30.75 11.87 45.85
CA ALA A 12 -31.26 12.96 45.02
C ALA A 12 -30.16 13.91 44.50
N GLY A 13 -30.20 14.17 43.18
CA GLY A 13 -29.65 15.40 42.59
C GLY A 13 -28.32 15.27 41.84
N LEU A 14 -28.28 14.53 40.72
CA LEU A 14 -27.23 14.71 39.72
C LEU A 14 -27.70 15.70 38.66
N SER A 15 -27.29 16.96 38.84
CA SER A 15 -27.30 18.00 37.83
C SER A 15 -26.34 17.65 36.69
N ALA A 16 -26.84 17.76 35.47
CA ALA A 16 -26.10 17.58 34.24
C ALA A 16 -24.91 18.55 34.13
N GLY A 17 -23.71 18.00 33.93
CA GLY A 17 -22.55 18.71 33.39
C GLY A 17 -22.02 17.90 32.21
N SER A 18 -22.19 18.43 31.00
CA SER A 18 -21.69 17.83 29.76
C SER A 18 -20.17 17.66 29.77
N PRO A 19 -19.65 16.73 28.97
CA PRO A 19 -19.06 17.20 27.73
C PRO A 19 -19.30 16.23 26.57
N VAL A 20 -20.05 16.66 25.56
CA VAL A 20 -19.82 16.14 24.20
C VAL A 20 -19.76 17.35 23.29
N ALA A 21 -18.54 17.73 22.91
CA ALA A 21 -18.33 18.54 21.73
C ALA A 21 -18.79 17.75 20.51
N VAL A 22 -20.07 17.88 20.13
CA VAL A 22 -20.55 17.48 18.81
C VAL A 22 -20.06 18.55 17.83
N ALA A 23 -18.84 18.39 17.33
CA ALA A 23 -18.34 19.22 16.25
C ALA A 23 -18.93 18.73 14.91
N GLY A 24 -19.90 19.48 14.38
CA GLY A 24 -20.15 19.61 12.93
C GLY A 24 -21.20 18.69 12.29
N GLY A 25 -22.43 18.67 12.80
CA GLY A 25 -23.54 17.90 12.22
C GLY A 25 -24.00 18.40 10.84
N GLY A 26 -23.45 17.83 9.77
CA GLY A 26 -23.94 17.98 8.40
C GLY A 26 -24.62 16.71 7.87
N LEU A 27 -24.03 15.53 8.14
CA LEU A 27 -24.54 14.25 7.66
C LEU A 27 -25.85 13.86 8.37
N SER A 28 -26.85 13.44 7.61
CA SER A 28 -28.19 13.07 8.08
C SER A 28 -28.79 12.01 7.16
N TRP A 29 -29.83 11.32 7.64
CA TRP A 29 -30.63 10.46 6.80
C TRP A 29 -32.11 10.81 6.87
N LYS A 30 -32.83 10.51 5.79
CA LYS A 30 -34.29 10.52 5.75
C LYS A 30 -34.78 9.15 5.30
N ALA A 31 -35.68 8.55 6.07
CA ALA A 31 -36.36 7.32 5.65
C ALA A 31 -37.66 7.66 4.92
N VAL A 32 -37.95 6.94 3.84
CA VAL A 32 -39.27 6.86 3.22
C VAL A 32 -39.88 5.53 3.64
N SER A 33 -41.17 5.51 3.99
CA SER A 33 -41.81 4.33 4.56
C SER A 33 -42.35 3.33 3.54
N ASP A 34 -42.79 3.80 2.37
CA ASP A 34 -43.42 2.97 1.34
C ASP A 34 -43.24 3.60 -0.08
N PRO A 35 -42.44 2.98 -0.97
CA PRO A 35 -41.51 1.90 -0.67
C PRO A 35 -40.40 2.37 0.28
N PHE A 36 -39.90 1.45 1.10
CA PHE A 36 -38.85 1.73 2.07
C PHE A 36 -37.55 2.12 1.37
N SER A 37 -37.02 3.28 1.73
CA SER A 37 -35.73 3.76 1.24
C SER A 37 -35.07 4.69 2.24
N LEU A 38 -33.77 4.92 2.05
CA LEU A 38 -32.97 5.84 2.86
C LEU A 38 -32.30 6.87 1.96
N ASP A 39 -32.40 8.15 2.28
CA ASP A 39 -31.62 9.22 1.66
C ASP A 39 -30.52 9.65 2.61
N PHE A 40 -29.27 9.68 2.15
CA PHE A 40 -28.14 10.21 2.91
C PHE A 40 -27.78 11.60 2.40
N ARG A 41 -27.72 12.56 3.33
CA ARG A 41 -27.53 13.98 3.00
C ARG A 41 -26.45 14.61 3.85
N ASP A 42 -25.58 15.42 3.26
CA ASP A 42 -24.68 16.29 3.99
C ASP A 42 -25.12 17.75 3.84
N ARG A 43 -25.42 18.39 4.97
CA ARG A 43 -25.94 19.77 5.04
C ARG A 43 -27.12 20.02 4.11
N GLY A 44 -28.02 19.04 4.03
CA GLY A 44 -29.22 19.08 3.19
C GLY A 44 -29.01 18.65 1.72
N ARG A 45 -27.77 18.64 1.21
CA ARG A 45 -27.43 18.14 -0.13
C ARG A 45 -27.50 16.61 -0.16
N MET A 46 -28.19 16.05 -1.15
CA MET A 46 -28.22 14.61 -1.40
C MET A 46 -26.81 14.11 -1.77
N LEU A 47 -26.35 13.05 -1.10
CA LEU A 47 -25.10 12.37 -1.43
C LEU A 47 -25.40 11.13 -2.28
N THR A 48 -26.17 10.21 -1.69
CA THR A 48 -26.62 8.96 -2.28
C THR A 48 -27.83 8.47 -1.47
N GLY A 49 -28.55 7.48 -1.96
CA GLY A 49 -29.70 6.91 -1.26
C GLY A 49 -29.83 5.41 -1.51
N GLN A 50 -30.16 4.66 -0.46
CA GLN A 50 -30.50 3.25 -0.57
C GLN A 50 -31.86 3.10 -1.25
N ARG A 51 -31.91 2.24 -2.28
CA ARG A 51 -33.11 1.83 -3.03
C ARG A 51 -33.12 0.31 -3.17
N GLU A 52 -34.29 -0.25 -3.48
CA GLU A 52 -34.46 -1.61 -4.02
C GLU A 52 -33.58 -2.68 -3.33
N THR A 53 -33.67 -2.74 -2.01
CA THR A 53 -32.89 -3.68 -1.20
C THR A 53 -33.55 -5.06 -1.25
N SER A 54 -32.76 -6.09 -1.57
CA SER A 54 -33.28 -7.43 -1.84
C SER A 54 -32.40 -8.53 -1.25
N TYR A 55 -32.93 -9.73 -1.20
CA TYR A 55 -32.21 -10.92 -0.82
C TYR A 55 -32.64 -12.11 -1.68
N ARG A 56 -31.76 -13.10 -1.76
CA ARG A 56 -32.01 -14.35 -2.50
C ARG A 56 -31.85 -15.54 -1.57
N LEU A 57 -32.78 -16.48 -1.67
CA LEU A 57 -32.76 -17.73 -0.95
C LEU A 57 -31.85 -18.76 -1.65
N ALA A 58 -31.44 -19.78 -0.91
CA ALA A 58 -30.61 -20.88 -1.42
C ALA A 58 -31.30 -21.70 -2.53
N ASP A 59 -32.64 -21.72 -2.56
CA ASP A 59 -33.44 -22.33 -3.63
C ASP A 59 -33.48 -21.48 -4.93
N GLY A 60 -32.89 -20.28 -4.90
CA GLY A 60 -32.81 -19.37 -6.02
C GLY A 60 -33.92 -18.32 -6.10
N THR A 61 -34.94 -18.36 -5.24
CA THR A 61 -36.01 -17.35 -5.19
C THR A 61 -35.52 -16.02 -4.64
N SER A 62 -36.07 -14.90 -5.14
CA SER A 62 -35.66 -13.54 -4.78
C SER A 62 -36.79 -12.75 -4.17
N HIS A 63 -36.48 -11.96 -3.14
CA HIS A 63 -37.43 -11.17 -2.37
C HIS A 63 -36.87 -9.77 -2.09
N ALA A 64 -37.75 -8.81 -1.85
CA ALA A 64 -37.37 -7.41 -1.63
C ALA A 64 -37.96 -6.86 -0.33
N LEU A 65 -37.28 -5.88 0.26
CA LEU A 65 -37.84 -5.05 1.31
C LEU A 65 -38.93 -4.16 0.70
N THR A 66 -40.07 -4.03 1.40
CA THR A 66 -41.25 -3.31 0.90
C THR A 66 -41.53 -2.05 1.69
N LYS A 67 -42.18 -2.14 2.85
CA LYS A 67 -42.60 -0.98 3.65
C LYS A 67 -42.28 -1.13 5.12
N VAL A 68 -42.11 0.00 5.80
CA VAL A 68 -41.92 0.06 7.25
C VAL A 68 -43.23 -0.35 7.94
N VAL A 69 -43.16 -1.37 8.79
CA VAL A 69 -44.29 -1.83 9.62
C VAL A 69 -44.17 -1.39 11.07
N ALA A 70 -42.94 -1.14 11.54
CA ALA A 70 -42.70 -0.56 12.86
C ALA A 70 -41.39 0.23 12.85
N GLN A 71 -41.28 1.22 13.74
CA GLN A 71 -40.03 1.93 13.97
C GLN A 71 -39.81 2.16 15.47
N LYS A 72 -38.55 2.12 15.89
CA LYS A 72 -38.15 2.32 17.29
C LYS A 72 -36.88 3.16 17.35
N ARG A 73 -36.83 4.16 18.22
CA ARG A 73 -35.58 4.86 18.54
C ARG A 73 -34.62 3.90 19.23
N VAL A 74 -33.36 3.91 18.81
CA VAL A 74 -32.27 3.15 19.42
C VAL A 74 -31.14 4.11 19.79
N PRO A 75 -30.19 3.72 20.66
CA PRO A 75 -29.02 4.56 20.94
C PRO A 75 -28.33 5.00 19.63
N GLY A 76 -28.17 6.30 19.46
CA GLY A 76 -27.53 6.89 18.27
C GLY A 76 -28.32 6.80 16.97
N GLY A 77 -29.57 6.34 16.95
CA GLY A 77 -30.26 6.04 15.69
C GLY A 77 -31.72 5.62 15.74
N VAL A 78 -32.16 4.99 14.66
CA VAL A 78 -33.52 4.44 14.50
C VAL A 78 -33.44 3.02 13.93
N ARG A 79 -34.21 2.10 14.51
CA ARG A 79 -34.50 0.77 13.95
C ARG A 79 -35.83 0.83 13.22
N TYR A 80 -35.85 0.42 11.96
CA TYR A 80 -37.02 0.20 11.14
C TYR A 80 -37.24 -1.30 11.00
N VAL A 81 -38.43 -1.78 11.31
CA VAL A 81 -38.89 -3.13 10.94
C VAL A 81 -39.61 -2.99 9.60
N VAL A 82 -39.11 -3.67 8.60
CA VAL A 82 -39.54 -3.55 7.21
C VAL A 82 -40.10 -4.89 6.75
N ALA A 83 -41.32 -4.90 6.21
CA ALA A 83 -41.90 -6.10 5.61
C ALA A 83 -41.12 -6.49 4.34
N THR A 84 -41.13 -7.77 3.98
CA THR A 84 -40.57 -8.23 2.70
C THR A 84 -41.68 -8.76 1.79
N THR A 85 -41.35 -9.08 0.54
CA THR A 85 -42.28 -9.78 -0.37
C THR A 85 -42.51 -11.24 0.03
N GLU A 86 -41.78 -11.77 1.01
CA GLU A 86 -42.00 -13.06 1.65
C GLU A 86 -42.77 -12.85 2.95
N ALA A 87 -44.03 -13.25 2.99
CA ALA A 87 -44.92 -12.95 4.12
C ALA A 87 -44.39 -13.42 5.49
N SER A 88 -43.58 -14.48 5.52
CA SER A 88 -42.99 -15.06 6.73
C SER A 88 -41.75 -14.33 7.25
N ARG A 89 -41.27 -13.28 6.56
CA ARG A 89 -39.99 -12.64 6.87
C ARG A 89 -40.11 -11.12 6.97
N THR A 90 -39.34 -10.56 7.91
CA THR A 90 -39.13 -9.12 8.03
C THR A 90 -37.65 -8.79 8.04
N ALA A 91 -37.30 -7.55 7.74
CA ALA A 91 -35.96 -7.02 7.88
C ALA A 91 -35.90 -5.98 9.01
N SER A 92 -34.89 -6.10 9.87
CA SER A 92 -34.55 -5.08 10.87
C SER A 92 -33.45 -4.19 10.31
N VAL A 93 -33.79 -2.98 9.89
CA VAL A 93 -32.85 -1.98 9.35
C VAL A 93 -32.53 -0.94 10.42
N VAL A 94 -31.29 -0.91 10.89
CA VAL A 94 -30.81 0.00 11.93
C VAL A 94 -29.89 1.04 11.30
N VAL A 95 -30.28 2.31 11.40
CA VAL A 95 -29.45 3.44 10.98
C VAL A 95 -28.97 4.18 12.22
N THR A 96 -27.65 4.26 12.41
CA THR A 96 -27.02 4.92 13.55
C THR A 96 -25.96 5.91 13.10
N ARG A 97 -25.79 6.98 13.88
CA ARG A 97 -24.67 7.91 13.70
C ARG A 97 -23.41 7.27 14.27
N THR A 98 -22.34 7.30 13.49
CA THR A 98 -20.98 7.04 13.98
C THR A 98 -20.28 8.38 14.19
N GLU A 99 -19.06 8.36 14.75
CA GLU A 99 -18.27 9.60 14.92
C GLU A 99 -18.09 10.35 13.59
N ARG A 100 -18.06 9.63 12.45
CA ARG A 100 -17.63 10.17 11.15
C ARG A 100 -18.51 9.78 9.96
N GLY A 101 -19.67 9.19 10.22
CA GLY A 101 -20.53 8.64 9.18
C GLY A 101 -21.90 8.24 9.68
N LEU A 102 -22.61 7.52 8.83
CA LEU A 102 -23.85 6.83 9.15
C LEU A 102 -23.65 5.34 8.89
N ARG A 103 -23.93 4.51 9.89
CA ARG A 103 -23.92 3.06 9.76
C ARG A 103 -25.33 2.57 9.53
N VAL A 104 -25.49 1.75 8.49
CA VAL A 104 -26.71 1.05 8.15
C VAL A 104 -26.44 -0.44 8.28
N GLY A 105 -27.07 -1.08 9.25
CA GLY A 105 -27.05 -2.53 9.38
C GLY A 105 -28.45 -3.05 9.11
N TRP A 106 -28.59 -4.08 8.29
CA TRP A 106 -29.85 -4.79 8.21
C TRP A 106 -29.69 -6.31 8.25
N THR A 107 -30.61 -6.91 9.00
CA THR A 107 -30.69 -8.35 9.28
C THR A 107 -32.09 -8.84 8.98
N LEU A 108 -32.21 -10.09 8.53
CA LEU A 108 -33.48 -10.74 8.25
C LEU A 108 -33.93 -11.59 9.43
N GLU A 109 -35.23 -11.59 9.71
CA GLU A 109 -35.87 -12.35 10.78
C GLU A 109 -37.04 -13.18 10.19
N PRO A 110 -36.91 -14.53 10.09
CA PRO A 110 -35.69 -15.33 10.31
C PRO A 110 -34.67 -15.17 9.17
N SER A 111 -33.37 -15.39 9.42
CA SER A 111 -32.31 -15.33 8.40
C SER A 111 -32.01 -16.65 7.71
N LEU A 112 -32.66 -17.74 8.14
CA LEU A 112 -32.42 -19.09 7.63
C LEU A 112 -32.71 -19.18 6.13
N GLY A 113 -31.85 -19.89 5.39
CA GLY A 113 -32.00 -20.11 3.95
C GLY A 113 -31.58 -18.95 3.06
N VAL A 114 -31.30 -17.76 3.62
CA VAL A 114 -30.82 -16.60 2.86
C VAL A 114 -29.39 -16.84 2.42
N ALA A 115 -29.17 -16.84 1.10
CA ALA A 115 -27.86 -17.08 0.49
C ALA A 115 -27.15 -15.78 0.08
N GLN A 116 -27.92 -14.74 -0.27
CA GLN A 116 -27.39 -13.49 -0.81
C GLN A 116 -28.22 -12.30 -0.33
N VAL A 117 -27.55 -11.16 -0.15
CA VAL A 117 -28.17 -9.86 0.14
C VAL A 117 -27.63 -8.80 -0.80
N SER A 118 -28.51 -7.88 -1.21
CA SER A 118 -28.18 -6.81 -2.15
C SER A 118 -28.79 -5.47 -1.73
N ALA A 119 -28.09 -4.39 -2.05
CA ALA A 119 -28.57 -3.03 -1.89
C ALA A 119 -28.14 -2.16 -3.07
N ASN A 120 -29.07 -1.35 -3.58
CA ASN A 120 -28.77 -0.34 -4.58
C ASN A 120 -28.57 1.01 -3.91
N LEU A 121 -27.53 1.74 -4.29
CA LEU A 121 -27.29 3.11 -3.88
C LEU A 121 -27.42 4.00 -5.11
N THR A 122 -28.18 5.09 -5.04
CA THR A 122 -28.31 6.02 -6.18
C THR A 122 -26.94 6.58 -6.59
N GLY A 123 -26.69 6.69 -7.88
CA GLY A 123 -25.48 7.31 -8.43
C GLY A 123 -25.70 7.81 -9.85
N SER A 124 -24.64 8.34 -10.47
CA SER A 124 -24.67 8.89 -11.83
C SER A 124 -23.55 8.36 -12.72
N LEU A 125 -23.77 8.37 -14.04
CA LEU A 125 -22.75 8.11 -15.06
C LEU A 125 -21.60 9.13 -15.08
N GLU A 126 -21.79 10.29 -14.45
CA GLU A 126 -20.78 11.34 -14.30
C GLU A 126 -19.90 11.14 -13.07
N GLU A 127 -20.32 10.29 -12.12
CA GLU A 127 -19.53 10.03 -10.92
C GLU A 127 -18.31 9.17 -11.26
N HIS A 128 -17.17 9.62 -10.76
CA HIS A 128 -15.93 8.86 -10.70
C HIS A 128 -15.71 8.28 -9.31
N PHE A 129 -14.95 7.18 -9.25
CA PHE A 129 -14.82 6.39 -8.03
C PHE A 129 -13.38 5.88 -7.83
N LEU A 130 -12.89 5.95 -6.60
CA LEU A 130 -11.61 5.37 -6.16
C LEU A 130 -11.85 4.24 -5.15
N GLY A 131 -10.92 3.30 -5.00
CA GLY A 131 -10.95 2.26 -3.97
C GLY A 131 -10.92 0.87 -4.56
N GLY A 132 -11.64 -0.06 -3.92
CA GLY A 132 -11.93 -1.37 -4.50
C GLY A 132 -10.89 -2.46 -4.29
N GLY A 133 -9.80 -2.23 -3.55
CA GLY A 133 -8.75 -3.22 -3.27
C GLY A 133 -7.47 -3.01 -4.08
N ALA A 134 -6.66 -4.07 -4.21
CA ALA A 134 -5.41 -4.08 -4.97
C ALA A 134 -5.57 -4.77 -6.34
N HIS A 135 -6.34 -4.16 -7.25
CA HIS A 135 -6.47 -4.61 -8.65
C HIS A 135 -5.56 -3.82 -9.60
N THR A 136 -5.29 -4.35 -10.79
CA THR A 136 -4.31 -3.79 -11.75
C THR A 136 -4.96 -3.02 -12.91
N MET A 137 -6.26 -3.21 -13.16
CA MET A 137 -6.87 -2.84 -14.44
C MET A 137 -7.13 -1.34 -14.60
N PHE A 138 -7.63 -0.69 -13.55
CA PHE A 138 -8.14 0.68 -13.58
C PHE A 138 -7.81 1.38 -12.27
N VAL A 139 -7.76 2.71 -12.27
CA VAL A 139 -7.70 3.54 -11.04
C VAL A 139 -9.07 4.17 -10.77
N ASP A 140 -9.73 4.65 -11.81
CA ASP A 140 -11.12 5.09 -11.76
C ASP A 140 -12.09 3.92 -12.01
N LEU A 141 -13.01 3.71 -11.07
CA LEU A 141 -13.99 2.62 -11.09
C LEU A 141 -15.28 2.98 -11.83
N GLN A 142 -15.35 4.17 -12.44
CA GLN A 142 -16.49 4.58 -13.26
C GLN A 142 -16.82 3.52 -14.33
N ARG A 143 -18.08 3.07 -14.35
CA ARG A 143 -18.61 2.02 -15.25
C ARG A 143 -17.88 0.67 -15.13
N LYS A 144 -17.29 0.37 -13.97
CA LYS A 144 -16.65 -0.91 -13.69
C LYS A 144 -17.50 -1.78 -12.77
N VAL A 145 -17.22 -3.06 -12.79
CA VAL A 145 -17.60 -3.99 -11.73
C VAL A 145 -16.36 -4.27 -10.90
N LEU A 146 -16.50 -4.39 -9.59
CA LEU A 146 -15.48 -4.85 -8.67
C LEU A 146 -15.88 -6.19 -8.10
N LEU A 147 -14.94 -7.13 -8.13
CA LEU A 147 -15.09 -8.42 -7.47
C LEU A 147 -14.61 -8.30 -6.03
N ASN A 148 -15.50 -8.56 -5.06
CA ASN A 148 -15.15 -8.68 -3.65
C ASN A 148 -14.81 -10.14 -3.33
N LYS A 149 -13.74 -10.65 -3.94
CA LYS A 149 -13.23 -12.01 -3.74
C LYS A 149 -11.71 -11.96 -3.85
N ALA A 150 -11.00 -12.48 -2.85
CA ALA A 150 -9.54 -12.57 -2.86
C ALA A 150 -9.16 -13.65 -3.87
N VAL A 151 -8.40 -13.27 -4.88
CA VAL A 151 -8.05 -14.14 -5.99
C VAL A 151 -6.62 -13.87 -6.39
N PHE A 152 -5.92 -14.91 -6.82
CA PHE A 152 -4.57 -14.74 -7.34
C PHE A 152 -4.55 -13.65 -8.41
N VAL A 153 -3.60 -12.71 -8.31
CA VAL A 153 -3.32 -11.72 -9.35
C VAL A 153 -1.85 -11.81 -9.66
N GLY A 154 -1.49 -12.36 -10.80
CA GLY A 154 -0.11 -12.62 -11.14
C GLY A 154 0.04 -13.18 -12.55
N ALA A 155 1.20 -13.78 -12.84
CA ALA A 155 1.61 -14.39 -14.11
C ALA A 155 0.51 -14.81 -15.11
N SER A 156 -0.51 -15.55 -14.66
CA SER A 156 -1.56 -16.08 -15.52
C SER A 156 -2.67 -15.07 -15.87
N ASN A 157 -2.91 -14.05 -15.04
CA ASN A 157 -4.05 -13.14 -15.15
C ASN A 157 -3.74 -11.64 -14.90
N PHE A 158 -2.48 -11.27 -14.71
CA PHE A 158 -2.04 -9.89 -14.49
C PHE A 158 -2.42 -9.01 -15.68
N GLY A 159 -3.36 -8.09 -15.47
CA GLY A 159 -3.85 -7.20 -16.54
C GLY A 159 -4.75 -7.85 -17.58
N LYS A 160 -5.09 -9.13 -17.41
CA LYS A 160 -6.01 -9.87 -18.30
C LYS A 160 -7.41 -9.99 -17.72
N CYS A 161 -7.51 -9.98 -16.40
CA CYS A 161 -8.75 -10.11 -15.67
C CYS A 161 -8.91 -8.99 -14.65
N ASN A 162 -10.15 -8.59 -14.40
CA ASN A 162 -10.48 -7.74 -13.25
C ASN A 162 -10.52 -8.54 -11.94
N LYS A 163 -9.37 -9.09 -11.56
CA LYS A 163 -9.14 -9.88 -10.35
C LYS A 163 -8.42 -9.03 -9.31
N ASN A 164 -8.56 -9.41 -8.04
CA ASN A 164 -8.10 -8.64 -6.91
C ASN A 164 -7.45 -9.52 -5.84
N GLY A 165 -6.16 -9.31 -5.58
CA GLY A 165 -5.44 -10.06 -4.55
C GLY A 165 -5.78 -9.60 -3.14
N ALA A 166 -6.24 -8.36 -2.99
CA ALA A 166 -6.64 -7.77 -1.71
C ALA A 166 -7.94 -6.97 -1.87
N PRO A 167 -9.10 -7.63 -2.04
CA PRO A 167 -10.37 -6.93 -2.25
C PRO A 167 -10.73 -6.06 -1.05
N SER A 168 -11.33 -4.90 -1.35
CA SER A 168 -12.00 -4.09 -0.35
C SER A 168 -13.33 -3.61 -0.90
N ALA A 169 -14.37 -3.70 -0.08
CA ALA A 169 -15.69 -3.17 -0.40
C ALA A 169 -15.83 -1.68 0.00
N PHE A 170 -14.71 -0.96 0.01
CA PHE A 170 -14.62 0.48 0.22
C PHE A 170 -14.43 1.22 -1.09
N PHE A 171 -15.18 2.31 -1.29
CA PHE A 171 -14.95 3.25 -2.37
C PHE A 171 -15.23 4.70 -1.96
N ILE A 172 -14.63 5.63 -2.68
CA ILE A 172 -14.78 7.08 -2.57
C ILE A 172 -15.39 7.60 -3.87
N SER A 173 -16.46 8.39 -3.79
CA SER A 173 -17.08 9.05 -4.95
C SER A 173 -16.59 10.50 -5.09
N SER A 174 -16.38 10.91 -6.34
CA SER A 174 -16.21 12.30 -6.77
C SER A 174 -17.34 13.24 -6.30
N ALA A 175 -18.53 12.71 -5.99
CA ALA A 175 -19.66 13.48 -5.48
C ALA A 175 -19.55 13.86 -3.98
N GLY A 176 -18.41 13.57 -3.34
CA GLY A 176 -18.09 14.01 -1.98
C GLY A 176 -18.63 13.08 -0.89
N TYR A 177 -18.66 11.78 -1.14
CA TYR A 177 -19.01 10.75 -0.17
C TYR A 177 -18.17 9.49 -0.38
N GLY A 178 -18.23 8.55 0.55
CA GLY A 178 -17.73 7.20 0.35
C GLY A 178 -18.57 6.18 1.07
N VAL A 179 -18.43 4.93 0.66
CA VAL A 179 -19.17 3.80 1.24
C VAL A 179 -18.20 2.68 1.54
N TYR A 180 -18.36 2.08 2.72
CA TYR A 180 -17.68 0.85 3.09
C TYR A 180 -18.70 -0.22 3.46
N ALA A 181 -18.78 -1.31 2.69
CA ALA A 181 -19.55 -2.49 3.12
C ALA A 181 -18.71 -3.33 4.08
N ASP A 182 -19.15 -3.42 5.33
CA ASP A 182 -18.44 -4.06 6.43
C ASP A 182 -18.73 -5.57 6.42
N THR A 183 -18.11 -6.26 5.47
CA THR A 183 -18.33 -7.69 5.25
C THR A 183 -17.06 -8.38 4.77
N LYS A 184 -16.95 -9.67 5.11
CA LYS A 184 -15.93 -10.57 4.56
C LYS A 184 -16.52 -11.56 3.55
N ALA A 185 -17.81 -11.42 3.24
CA ALA A 185 -18.48 -12.29 2.29
C ALA A 185 -17.99 -12.04 0.86
N ILE A 186 -17.99 -13.11 0.06
CA ILE A 186 -17.76 -13.03 -1.38
C ILE A 186 -18.88 -12.20 -2.02
N GLY A 187 -18.54 -11.28 -2.92
CA GLY A 187 -19.55 -10.38 -3.51
C GLY A 187 -19.08 -9.62 -4.74
N ARG A 188 -19.90 -8.66 -5.17
CA ARG A 188 -19.61 -7.71 -6.24
C ARG A 188 -20.15 -6.32 -5.91
N THR A 189 -19.46 -5.32 -6.45
CA THR A 189 -19.95 -3.93 -6.54
C THR A 189 -19.98 -3.54 -8.01
N ALA A 190 -21.13 -3.12 -8.54
CA ALA A 190 -21.21 -2.55 -9.89
C ALA A 190 -21.47 -1.04 -9.80
N PHE A 191 -20.66 -0.25 -10.47
CA PHE A 191 -20.83 1.21 -10.54
C PHE A 191 -21.83 1.60 -11.65
N PRO A 192 -22.35 2.84 -11.66
CA PRO A 192 -23.27 3.30 -12.69
C PRO A 192 -22.73 3.07 -14.10
N GLY A 193 -23.56 2.46 -14.95
CA GLY A 193 -23.22 2.10 -16.33
C GLY A 193 -22.21 0.96 -16.45
N ALA A 194 -22.04 0.14 -15.41
CA ALA A 194 -21.06 -0.94 -15.42
C ALA A 194 -21.22 -1.88 -16.62
N VAL A 195 -20.09 -2.23 -17.23
CA VAL A 195 -20.01 -3.20 -18.33
C VAL A 195 -19.49 -4.54 -17.79
N ALA A 196 -19.92 -5.64 -18.41
CA ALA A 196 -19.41 -6.97 -18.08
C ALA A 196 -17.90 -7.06 -18.32
N ASP A 197 -17.22 -7.82 -17.47
CA ASP A 197 -15.86 -8.26 -17.74
C ASP A 197 -15.91 -9.70 -18.26
N ASP A 198 -15.85 -9.84 -19.57
CA ASP A 198 -15.95 -11.13 -20.25
C ASP A 198 -14.59 -11.84 -20.36
N HIS A 199 -13.51 -11.22 -19.93
CA HIS A 199 -12.17 -11.79 -20.09
C HIS A 199 -11.96 -13.03 -19.20
N CYS A 200 -12.59 -13.06 -18.02
CA CYS A 200 -12.34 -14.12 -17.04
C CYS A 200 -13.59 -14.51 -16.26
N ALA A 201 -14.04 -15.75 -16.48
CA ALA A 201 -15.13 -16.33 -15.72
C ALA A 201 -14.77 -16.47 -14.23
N ASP A 202 -15.73 -16.18 -13.37
CA ASP A 202 -15.68 -16.48 -11.95
C ASP A 202 -16.35 -17.83 -11.71
N LYS A 203 -15.66 -18.75 -11.04
CA LYS A 203 -16.20 -20.05 -10.63
C LYS A 203 -16.00 -20.24 -9.12
N PRO A 204 -17.05 -20.55 -8.34
CA PRO A 204 -18.47 -20.40 -8.67
C PRO A 204 -18.86 -18.97 -9.10
N ALA A 205 -20.02 -18.83 -9.75
CA ALA A 205 -20.53 -17.52 -10.14
C ALA A 205 -20.70 -16.61 -8.91
N PRO A 206 -20.25 -15.35 -8.92
CA PRO A 206 -20.35 -14.46 -7.75
C PRO A 206 -21.77 -13.96 -7.54
N CYS A 207 -21.94 -13.09 -6.55
CA CYS A 207 -23.21 -12.42 -6.33
C CYS A 207 -23.62 -11.61 -7.59
N PRO A 208 -24.85 -11.78 -8.11
CA PRO A 208 -25.26 -11.19 -9.39
C PRO A 208 -25.44 -9.66 -9.30
N VAL A 209 -25.09 -8.98 -10.40
CA VAL A 209 -25.30 -7.54 -10.62
C VAL A 209 -25.80 -7.34 -12.05
N ALA A 210 -26.57 -6.27 -12.29
CA ALA A 210 -27.02 -5.89 -13.63
C ALA A 210 -26.01 -4.97 -14.32
N PHE A 211 -25.86 -5.12 -15.63
CA PHE A 211 -24.97 -4.29 -16.46
C PHE A 211 -25.73 -3.20 -17.20
N GLY A 212 -25.05 -2.11 -17.56
CA GLY A 212 -25.62 -0.99 -18.33
C GLY A 212 -26.57 -0.09 -17.54
N VAL A 213 -26.72 -0.32 -16.23
CA VAL A 213 -27.67 0.42 -15.39
C VAL A 213 -27.08 1.77 -14.95
N PRO A 214 -27.64 2.92 -15.37
CA PRO A 214 -26.95 4.22 -15.30
C PRO A 214 -27.12 4.99 -13.99
N ASP A 215 -28.04 4.58 -13.11
CA ASP A 215 -28.57 5.39 -12.02
C ASP A 215 -28.23 4.87 -10.61
N ARG A 216 -27.47 3.77 -10.53
CA ARG A 216 -27.15 3.13 -9.25
C ARG A 216 -25.82 2.40 -9.20
N ILE A 217 -25.25 2.41 -8.01
CA ILE A 217 -24.24 1.49 -7.53
C ILE A 217 -24.96 0.28 -6.95
N GLN A 218 -24.56 -0.92 -7.33
CA GLN A 218 -25.18 -2.18 -6.86
C GLN A 218 -24.20 -2.92 -5.98
N LEU A 219 -24.59 -3.17 -4.72
CA LEU A 219 -23.85 -4.01 -3.78
C LEU A 219 -24.53 -5.37 -3.69
N CYS A 220 -23.78 -6.46 -3.81
CA CYS A 220 -24.30 -7.82 -3.69
C CYS A 220 -23.27 -8.71 -2.97
N PHE A 221 -23.68 -9.37 -1.89
CA PHE A 221 -22.81 -10.26 -1.11
C PHE A 221 -23.47 -11.60 -0.78
N LYS A 222 -22.68 -12.67 -0.78
CA LYS A 222 -23.09 -14.05 -0.40
C LYS A 222 -23.12 -14.22 1.12
N THR A 223 -24.10 -13.59 1.75
CA THR A 223 -24.34 -13.60 3.19
C THR A 223 -25.82 -13.32 3.46
N SER A 224 -26.27 -13.46 4.71
CA SER A 224 -27.63 -13.18 5.16
C SER A 224 -27.80 -11.81 5.84
N ARG A 225 -26.71 -11.02 5.90
CA ARG A 225 -26.65 -9.73 6.58
C ARG A 225 -25.79 -8.74 5.78
N LEU A 226 -26.23 -7.49 5.71
CA LEU A 226 -25.45 -6.41 5.11
C LEU A 226 -25.34 -5.24 6.08
N ASP A 227 -24.10 -4.92 6.45
CA ASP A 227 -23.74 -3.69 7.13
C ASP A 227 -22.90 -2.83 6.18
N TYR A 228 -23.19 -1.54 6.12
CA TYR A 228 -22.35 -0.58 5.43
C TYR A 228 -22.34 0.77 6.14
N GLU A 229 -21.30 1.54 5.88
CA GLU A 229 -21.14 2.90 6.39
C GLU A 229 -21.08 3.88 5.23
N VAL A 230 -21.72 5.03 5.41
CA VAL A 230 -21.69 6.17 4.50
C VAL A 230 -20.92 7.31 5.16
N TYR A 231 -19.90 7.80 4.47
CA TYR A 231 -19.07 8.92 4.89
C TYR A 231 -19.30 10.12 3.97
N ALA A 232 -19.07 11.33 4.46
CA ALA A 232 -19.22 12.57 3.68
C ALA A 232 -17.94 13.41 3.74
N GLY A 233 -17.63 14.11 2.65
CA GLY A 233 -16.53 15.06 2.57
C GLY A 233 -15.60 14.82 1.40
N SER A 234 -14.44 15.47 1.44
CA SER A 234 -13.37 15.26 0.47
C SER A 234 -12.81 13.83 0.53
N PRO A 235 -12.11 13.35 -0.51
CA PRO A 235 -11.47 12.03 -0.49
C PRO A 235 -10.62 11.79 0.76
N ALA A 236 -9.85 12.80 1.21
CA ALA A 236 -9.04 12.70 2.42
C ALA A 236 -9.88 12.52 3.70
N GLN A 237 -11.01 13.22 3.81
CA GLN A 237 -11.93 13.10 4.96
C GLN A 237 -12.60 11.73 4.99
N VAL A 238 -13.09 11.26 3.84
CA VAL A 238 -13.71 9.93 3.68
C VAL A 238 -12.71 8.83 4.01
N ASN A 239 -11.49 8.92 3.47
CA ASN A 239 -10.42 7.97 3.72
C ASN A 239 -10.04 7.91 5.21
N SER A 240 -9.89 9.07 5.87
CA SER A 240 -9.60 9.11 7.31
C SER A 240 -10.75 8.54 8.15
N ALA A 241 -12.01 8.74 7.74
CA ALA A 241 -13.16 8.14 8.41
C ALA A 241 -13.15 6.61 8.28
N TYR A 242 -12.87 6.10 7.07
CA TYR A 242 -12.70 4.66 6.82
C TYR A 242 -11.60 4.04 7.68
N PHE A 243 -10.39 4.62 7.72
CA PHE A 243 -9.29 4.06 8.51
C PHE A 243 -9.51 4.12 10.02
N LYS A 244 -10.35 5.01 10.52
CA LYS A 244 -10.77 4.97 11.93
C LYS A 244 -11.73 3.83 12.22
N ARG A 245 -12.47 3.37 11.21
CA ARG A 245 -13.36 2.21 11.31
C ARG A 245 -12.61 0.89 11.21
N VAL A 246 -11.67 0.77 10.26
CA VAL A 246 -10.96 -0.49 9.98
C VAL A 246 -9.57 -0.59 10.63
N GLY A 247 -9.13 0.49 11.27
CA GLY A 247 -7.80 0.62 11.87
C GLY A 247 -6.78 1.23 10.90
N THR A 248 -5.90 2.09 11.42
CA THR A 248 -4.89 2.77 10.61
C THR A 248 -3.72 1.82 10.29
N PRO A 249 -2.99 2.08 9.17
CA PRO A 249 -1.77 1.36 8.85
C PRO A 249 -0.75 1.35 10.00
N THR A 250 -0.20 0.19 10.33
CA THR A 250 0.87 0.12 11.33
C THR A 250 2.14 0.75 10.75
N LEU A 251 2.78 1.65 11.51
CA LEU A 251 4.07 2.23 11.12
C LEU A 251 5.15 1.12 11.13
N PRO A 252 5.78 0.81 9.98
CA PRO A 252 6.84 -0.19 9.98
C PRO A 252 8.17 0.37 10.51
N PRO A 253 9.12 -0.52 10.91
CA PRO A 253 10.48 -0.08 11.20
C PRO A 253 11.11 0.56 9.95
N ALA A 254 12.02 1.51 10.15
CA ALA A 254 12.70 2.22 9.05
C ALA A 254 13.25 1.27 7.98
N ARG A 255 13.85 0.15 8.41
CA ARG A 255 14.43 -0.87 7.53
C ARG A 255 13.45 -1.54 6.55
N GLN A 256 12.14 -1.41 6.73
CA GLN A 256 11.15 -1.85 5.73
C GLN A 256 11.25 -1.08 4.40
N PHE A 257 11.80 0.13 4.45
CA PHE A 257 12.09 0.97 3.29
C PHE A 257 13.53 0.79 2.79
N ALA A 258 14.32 -0.11 3.38
CA ALA A 258 15.63 -0.39 2.86
C ALA A 258 15.53 -1.25 1.61
N LEU A 259 16.62 -1.27 0.83
CA LEU A 259 16.74 -2.16 -0.31
C LEU A 259 16.70 -3.62 0.17
N THR A 260 15.85 -4.41 -0.49
CA THR A 260 15.75 -5.84 -0.27
C THR A 260 16.08 -6.65 -1.53
N LYS A 261 16.72 -7.82 -1.36
CA LYS A 261 17.23 -8.68 -2.43
C LYS A 261 16.66 -10.11 -2.36
N TRP A 262 16.40 -10.72 -3.52
CA TRP A 262 16.06 -12.15 -3.61
C TRP A 262 16.41 -12.79 -4.96
N ARG A 263 16.30 -14.11 -5.05
CA ARG A 263 16.26 -14.89 -6.30
C ARG A 263 15.06 -15.83 -6.21
N ASP A 264 14.42 -16.11 -7.35
CA ASP A 264 13.31 -17.08 -7.42
C ASP A 264 13.75 -18.46 -6.92
N LYS A 265 14.98 -18.86 -7.27
CA LYS A 265 15.57 -20.11 -6.80
C LYS A 265 17.01 -19.88 -6.39
N TYR A 266 17.33 -20.39 -5.21
CA TYR A 266 18.70 -20.64 -4.77
C TYR A 266 18.93 -22.16 -4.81
N THR A 267 20.09 -22.56 -5.29
CA THR A 267 20.50 -23.97 -5.38
C THR A 267 21.46 -24.34 -4.26
N HIS A 268 22.19 -23.37 -3.73
CA HIS A 268 23.10 -23.53 -2.59
C HIS A 268 23.29 -22.20 -1.84
N SER A 269 23.64 -22.26 -0.54
CA SER A 269 23.90 -21.08 0.30
C SER A 269 25.05 -20.20 -0.20
N ASP A 270 25.93 -20.71 -1.07
CA ASP A 270 27.00 -19.91 -1.67
C ASP A 270 26.47 -18.77 -2.55
N GLU A 271 25.30 -18.95 -3.18
CA GLU A 271 24.66 -17.90 -3.97
C GLU A 271 24.12 -16.77 -3.09
N VAL A 272 23.72 -17.07 -1.84
CA VAL A 272 23.38 -16.05 -0.85
C VAL A 272 24.62 -15.25 -0.44
N VAL A 273 25.73 -15.95 -0.20
CA VAL A 273 27.03 -15.33 0.12
C VAL A 273 27.51 -14.45 -1.04
N GLU A 274 27.37 -14.93 -2.27
CA GLU A 274 27.67 -14.17 -3.49
C GLU A 274 26.84 -12.90 -3.54
N ASP A 275 25.51 -12.99 -3.43
CA ASP A 275 24.61 -11.83 -3.51
C ASP A 275 25.03 -10.71 -2.53
N VAL A 276 25.24 -11.06 -1.26
CA VAL A 276 25.67 -10.09 -0.23
C VAL A 276 27.02 -9.48 -0.60
N THR A 277 27.99 -10.31 -1.01
CA THR A 277 29.35 -9.86 -1.35
C THR A 277 29.35 -8.92 -2.55
N GLN A 278 28.56 -9.22 -3.60
CA GLN A 278 28.51 -8.42 -4.82
C GLN A 278 27.90 -7.04 -4.57
N PHE A 279 26.84 -6.96 -3.74
CA PHE A 279 26.23 -5.68 -3.34
C PHE A 279 27.21 -4.82 -2.53
N GLN A 280 27.88 -5.41 -1.53
CA GLN A 280 28.87 -4.72 -0.71
C GLN A 280 30.06 -4.23 -1.52
N ALA A 281 30.63 -5.08 -2.37
CA ALA A 281 31.78 -4.75 -3.22
C ALA A 281 31.50 -3.61 -4.21
N ARG A 282 30.23 -3.46 -4.64
CA ARG A 282 29.79 -2.40 -5.56
C ARG A 282 29.23 -1.16 -4.87
N GLY A 283 29.19 -1.14 -3.54
CA GLY A 283 28.64 -0.04 -2.76
C GLY A 283 27.15 0.20 -3.05
N VAL A 284 26.38 -0.88 -3.23
CA VAL A 284 24.92 -0.81 -3.34
C VAL A 284 24.32 -1.12 -1.97
N PRO A 285 23.37 -0.30 -1.47
CA PRO A 285 22.70 -0.55 -0.20
C PRO A 285 22.01 -1.91 -0.18
N LEU A 286 22.09 -2.64 0.93
CA LEU A 286 21.38 -3.89 1.16
C LEU A 286 21.14 -4.09 2.67
N ASP A 287 19.86 -4.16 3.08
CA ASP A 287 19.47 -4.44 4.47
C ASP A 287 18.98 -5.86 4.66
N THR A 288 18.20 -6.38 3.70
CA THR A 288 17.57 -7.71 3.83
C THR A 288 17.74 -8.49 2.53
N LEU A 289 18.12 -9.75 2.65
CA LEU A 289 18.03 -10.74 1.58
C LEU A 289 17.12 -11.87 2.05
N TRP A 290 16.18 -12.31 1.22
CA TRP A 290 15.40 -13.52 1.51
C TRP A 290 15.61 -14.62 0.48
N VAL A 291 15.43 -15.84 0.97
CA VAL A 291 15.38 -17.04 0.15
C VAL A 291 13.93 -17.35 -0.19
N ASP A 292 13.65 -17.47 -1.48
CA ASP A 292 12.32 -17.80 -2.00
C ASP A 292 12.12 -19.32 -2.09
N ASN A 293 10.94 -19.75 -2.53
CA ASN A 293 10.68 -21.16 -2.78
C ASN A 293 11.47 -21.67 -4.00
N PRO A 294 12.28 -22.74 -3.88
CA PRO A 294 12.40 -23.64 -2.74
C PRO A 294 13.54 -23.26 -1.77
N TRP A 295 13.23 -23.26 -0.48
CA TRP A 295 14.24 -23.27 0.59
C TRP A 295 13.98 -24.36 1.64
N GLU A 296 12.75 -24.88 1.65
CA GLU A 296 12.28 -25.85 2.64
C GLU A 296 12.70 -27.27 2.28
N GLN A 297 12.90 -28.09 3.32
CA GLN A 297 13.29 -29.49 3.22
C GLN A 297 12.36 -30.26 2.27
N GLY A 298 12.96 -30.98 1.31
CA GLY A 298 12.24 -31.90 0.43
C GLY A 298 11.91 -33.26 1.04
N PRO A 299 11.16 -34.11 0.33
CA PRO A 299 11.00 -35.52 0.70
C PRO A 299 12.35 -36.23 0.81
N VAL A 300 12.40 -37.32 1.57
CA VAL A 300 13.64 -38.12 1.71
C VAL A 300 14.15 -38.59 0.35
N GLY A 301 15.41 -38.29 0.05
CA GLY A 301 16.06 -38.61 -1.23
C GLY A 301 15.49 -37.84 -2.43
N ALA A 302 14.79 -36.72 -2.23
CA ALA A 302 14.43 -35.80 -3.30
C ALA A 302 15.65 -34.96 -3.72
N ARG A 303 15.60 -34.43 -4.94
CA ARG A 303 16.58 -33.43 -5.38
C ARG A 303 16.37 -32.12 -4.61
N PRO A 304 17.42 -31.32 -4.39
CA PRO A 304 17.32 -30.06 -3.62
C PRO A 304 16.28 -29.09 -4.15
N THR A 305 15.95 -29.15 -5.45
CA THR A 305 14.96 -28.28 -6.11
C THR A 305 13.50 -28.63 -5.81
N TYR A 306 13.23 -29.64 -4.95
CA TYR A 306 11.88 -30.09 -4.61
C TYR A 306 11.60 -29.88 -3.12
N ALA A 307 10.92 -28.78 -2.78
CA ALA A 307 10.53 -28.46 -1.42
C ALA A 307 9.18 -29.07 -1.03
N CYS A 308 9.09 -29.61 0.19
CA CYS A 308 7.81 -29.73 0.87
C CYS A 308 7.44 -28.35 1.44
N ILE A 309 6.85 -27.49 0.59
CA ILE A 309 6.29 -26.20 1.02
C ILE A 309 5.44 -26.44 2.26
N GLY A 310 5.62 -25.65 3.32
CA GLY A 310 4.94 -25.81 4.61
C GLY A 310 5.65 -26.73 5.62
N ALA A 311 6.79 -27.34 5.25
CA ALA A 311 7.65 -28.06 6.17
C ALA A 311 8.30 -27.13 7.21
N LEU A 312 8.60 -25.89 6.82
CA LEU A 312 9.21 -24.80 7.59
C LEU A 312 10.52 -25.22 8.25
N LYS A 313 11.37 -25.87 7.47
CA LYS A 313 12.72 -26.31 7.86
C LYS A 313 13.65 -26.10 6.68
N PHE A 314 14.83 -25.51 6.89
CA PHE A 314 15.81 -25.36 5.82
C PHE A 314 16.22 -26.72 5.26
N ASP A 315 16.27 -26.83 3.94
CA ASP A 315 16.83 -28.00 3.27
C ASP A 315 18.34 -28.09 3.51
N LYS A 316 18.81 -29.23 4.00
CA LYS A 316 20.23 -29.43 4.37
C LYS A 316 21.16 -29.59 3.18
N THR A 317 20.65 -29.79 1.97
CA THR A 317 21.47 -29.82 0.76
C THR A 317 21.62 -28.42 0.18
N MET A 318 20.55 -27.62 0.15
CA MET A 318 20.63 -26.22 -0.28
C MET A 318 21.32 -25.33 0.76
N TYR A 319 21.09 -25.58 2.05
CA TYR A 319 21.64 -24.80 3.16
C TYR A 319 22.25 -25.72 4.24
N PRO A 320 23.44 -26.31 3.98
CA PRO A 320 24.07 -27.27 4.90
C PRO A 320 24.28 -26.73 6.32
N ASP A 321 24.61 -25.44 6.45
CA ASP A 321 24.70 -24.72 7.71
C ASP A 321 23.89 -23.40 7.64
N ALA A 322 22.56 -23.52 7.58
CA ALA A 322 21.67 -22.37 7.54
C ALA A 322 21.88 -21.39 8.71
N GLN A 323 22.18 -21.89 9.91
CA GLN A 323 22.42 -21.04 11.09
C GLN A 323 23.73 -20.24 10.93
N GLY A 324 24.79 -20.87 10.42
CA GLY A 324 26.04 -20.21 10.07
C GLY A 324 25.86 -19.13 9.02
N THR A 325 25.11 -19.39 7.94
CA THR A 325 24.81 -18.39 6.91
C THR A 325 24.05 -17.20 7.48
N ILE A 326 23.03 -17.43 8.32
CA ILE A 326 22.26 -16.35 8.97
C ILE A 326 23.16 -15.48 9.85
N ASN A 327 24.05 -16.10 10.64
CA ASN A 327 24.99 -15.37 11.48
C ASN A 327 26.00 -14.57 10.64
N TRP A 328 26.54 -15.18 9.58
CA TRP A 328 27.47 -14.52 8.66
C TRP A 328 26.87 -13.27 7.99
N MET A 329 25.59 -13.33 7.59
CA MET A 329 24.87 -12.18 7.04
C MET A 329 24.68 -11.08 8.09
N ARG A 330 24.27 -11.47 9.31
CA ARG A 330 24.04 -10.54 10.42
C ARG A 330 25.30 -9.78 10.80
N ASP A 331 26.45 -10.45 10.88
CA ASP A 331 27.75 -9.85 11.16
C ASP A 331 28.18 -8.83 10.09
N ARG A 332 27.55 -8.89 8.91
CA ARG A 332 27.72 -7.98 7.77
C ARG A 332 26.61 -6.94 7.64
N GLY A 333 25.71 -6.86 8.63
CA GLY A 333 24.60 -5.92 8.64
C GLY A 333 23.48 -6.25 7.66
N VAL A 334 23.35 -7.51 7.23
CA VAL A 334 22.27 -7.98 6.36
C VAL A 334 21.40 -8.98 7.11
N ASN A 335 20.08 -8.78 7.03
CA ASN A 335 19.09 -9.65 7.62
C ASN A 335 18.69 -10.78 6.67
N MET A 336 18.45 -11.97 7.22
CA MET A 336 17.86 -13.08 6.47
C MET A 336 16.33 -13.02 6.53
N GLY A 337 15.70 -13.23 5.39
CA GLY A 337 14.28 -13.48 5.26
C GLY A 337 13.95 -14.84 4.63
N VAL A 338 12.69 -15.25 4.73
CA VAL A 338 12.19 -16.47 4.08
C VAL A 338 10.82 -16.24 3.43
N TRP A 339 10.56 -16.98 2.35
CA TRP A 339 9.22 -17.14 1.77
C TRP A 339 8.39 -18.14 2.57
N VAL A 340 7.09 -17.87 2.74
CA VAL A 340 6.16 -18.74 3.49
C VAL A 340 4.81 -18.80 2.76
N ALA A 341 4.11 -19.92 2.90
CA ALA A 341 2.71 -20.08 2.48
C ALA A 341 1.86 -20.81 3.55
N PRO A 342 0.51 -20.70 3.51
CA PRO A 342 -0.41 -21.30 4.47
C PRO A 342 -0.89 -22.71 4.09
N PHE A 343 -0.12 -23.46 3.31
CA PHE A 343 -0.45 -24.85 2.95
C PHE A 343 0.79 -25.73 2.99
N LEU A 344 0.56 -27.04 2.95
CA LEU A 344 1.59 -28.05 2.81
C LEU A 344 1.43 -28.79 1.47
N ASN A 345 2.51 -29.06 0.75
CA ASN A 345 2.44 -29.94 -0.43
C ASN A 345 2.00 -31.36 -0.02
N LYS A 346 1.06 -31.99 -0.74
CA LYS A 346 0.73 -33.42 -0.55
C LYS A 346 1.81 -34.30 -1.17
N MET A 347 2.12 -34.02 -2.44
CA MET A 347 3.01 -34.81 -3.27
C MET A 347 4.01 -33.87 -3.96
N SER A 348 5.29 -34.27 -3.99
CA SER A 348 6.36 -33.61 -4.75
C SER A 348 7.13 -34.64 -5.56
N ASP A 349 7.16 -34.49 -6.88
CA ASP A 349 7.82 -35.42 -7.83
C ASP A 349 7.43 -36.90 -7.61
N GLY A 350 6.15 -37.14 -7.34
CA GLY A 350 5.61 -38.48 -7.06
C GLY A 350 5.88 -39.03 -5.65
N LYS A 351 6.55 -38.27 -4.77
CA LYS A 351 6.80 -38.64 -3.37
C LYS A 351 5.93 -37.83 -2.41
N GLU A 352 5.40 -38.47 -1.38
CA GLU A 352 4.59 -37.80 -0.37
C GLU A 352 5.44 -36.92 0.55
N CYS A 353 4.94 -35.73 0.86
CA CYS A 353 5.57 -34.82 1.80
C CYS A 353 5.13 -35.15 3.24
N PRO A 354 6.04 -35.57 4.12
CA PRO A 354 5.68 -35.93 5.48
C PRO A 354 5.23 -34.71 6.28
N HIS A 355 4.28 -34.92 7.20
CA HIS A 355 3.84 -33.88 8.12
C HIS A 355 3.47 -34.39 9.49
N ASP A 356 3.48 -33.47 10.45
CA ASP A 356 3.21 -33.69 11.86
C ASP A 356 1.95 -32.96 12.37
N TYR A 357 1.13 -32.41 11.46
CA TYR A 357 -0.13 -31.79 11.81
C TYR A 357 -1.13 -32.79 12.43
N PRO A 358 -1.83 -32.42 13.52
CA PRO A 358 -2.90 -33.22 14.10
C PRO A 358 -4.05 -33.51 13.13
N ALA A 359 -4.82 -34.58 13.38
CA ALA A 359 -6.01 -34.90 12.60
C ALA A 359 -7.03 -33.73 12.62
N GLY A 360 -7.63 -33.44 11.46
CA GLY A 360 -8.57 -32.32 11.30
C GLY A 360 -7.91 -30.94 11.14
N SER A 361 -6.59 -30.89 10.93
CA SER A 361 -5.87 -29.61 10.75
C SER A 361 -6.00 -29.00 9.36
N PHE A 362 -6.61 -29.70 8.41
CA PHE A 362 -6.65 -29.27 7.02
C PHE A 362 -8.07 -29.07 6.52
N ALA A 363 -8.24 -28.06 5.67
CA ALA A 363 -9.46 -27.81 4.92
C ALA A 363 -9.26 -28.25 3.47
N GLN A 364 -10.32 -28.72 2.80
CA GLN A 364 -10.25 -29.13 1.39
C GLN A 364 -10.67 -27.96 0.50
N SER A 365 -9.74 -27.48 -0.33
CA SER A 365 -10.01 -26.51 -1.41
C SER A 365 -10.29 -27.20 -2.74
N ASP A 366 -10.34 -26.42 -3.82
CA ASP A 366 -10.33 -26.89 -5.20
C ASP A 366 -9.00 -27.52 -5.65
N ARG A 367 -7.94 -27.44 -4.83
CA ARG A 367 -6.63 -28.07 -5.11
C ARG A 367 -6.50 -29.41 -4.40
N THR A 368 -6.12 -30.44 -5.16
CA THR A 368 -5.96 -31.80 -4.64
C THR A 368 -4.52 -32.18 -4.30
N ASN A 369 -3.52 -31.39 -4.74
CA ASN A 369 -2.09 -31.66 -4.57
C ASN A 369 -1.46 -30.97 -3.35
N VAL A 370 -2.28 -30.30 -2.53
CA VAL A 370 -1.87 -29.62 -1.29
C VAL A 370 -2.83 -29.92 -0.15
N TRP A 371 -2.35 -29.74 1.07
CA TRP A 371 -3.10 -29.69 2.31
C TRP A 371 -3.21 -28.23 2.76
N ASP A 372 -4.37 -27.61 2.57
CA ASP A 372 -4.61 -26.25 3.08
C ASP A 372 -4.79 -26.29 4.59
N ILE A 373 -4.02 -25.48 5.32
CA ILE A 373 -4.10 -25.44 6.79
C ILE A 373 -5.41 -24.75 7.17
N ASP A 374 -6.24 -25.39 8.00
CA ASP A 374 -7.43 -24.76 8.56
C ASP A 374 -7.02 -23.76 9.65
N LEU A 375 -6.72 -22.52 9.26
CA LEU A 375 -6.34 -21.45 10.19
C LEU A 375 -7.49 -20.96 11.10
N THR A 376 -8.70 -21.48 10.90
CA THR A 376 -9.82 -21.27 11.83
C THR A 376 -9.86 -22.32 12.95
N ASN A 377 -9.22 -23.47 12.74
CA ASN A 377 -9.00 -24.46 13.78
C ASN A 377 -7.84 -23.99 14.68
N PRO A 378 -8.09 -23.71 15.98
CA PRO A 378 -7.08 -23.17 16.88
C PRO A 378 -5.89 -24.14 17.08
N VAL A 379 -6.11 -25.45 17.00
CA VAL A 379 -5.03 -26.46 17.13
C VAL A 379 -4.10 -26.42 15.92
N ALA A 380 -4.68 -26.39 14.70
CA ALA A 380 -3.92 -26.32 13.46
C ALA A 380 -3.11 -25.02 13.35
N ARG A 381 -3.76 -23.89 13.70
CA ARG A 381 -3.11 -22.58 13.71
C ARG A 381 -1.96 -22.51 14.71
N ALA A 382 -2.15 -23.00 15.94
CA ALA A 382 -1.08 -23.02 16.94
C ALA A 382 0.11 -23.88 16.51
N HIS A 383 -0.14 -25.03 15.86
CA HIS A 383 0.93 -25.87 15.31
C HIS A 383 1.70 -25.17 14.20
N TYR A 384 1.01 -24.50 13.28
CA TYR A 384 1.63 -23.69 12.23
C TYR A 384 2.48 -22.54 12.80
N GLU A 385 1.94 -21.79 13.76
CA GLU A 385 2.65 -20.70 14.44
C GLU A 385 3.91 -21.20 15.17
N ALA A 386 3.86 -22.38 15.78
CA ALA A 386 5.03 -22.98 16.44
C ALA A 386 6.15 -23.36 15.45
N LYS A 387 5.79 -23.87 14.27
CA LYS A 387 6.77 -24.16 13.20
C LYS A 387 7.41 -22.88 12.67
N LEU A 388 6.63 -21.82 12.47
CA LEU A 388 7.15 -20.51 12.08
C LEU A 388 8.09 -19.94 13.15
N GLU A 389 7.70 -20.00 14.42
CA GLU A 389 8.51 -19.55 15.54
C GLU A 389 9.89 -20.24 15.58
N ALA A 390 9.95 -21.54 15.27
CA ALA A 390 11.21 -22.28 15.21
C ALA A 390 12.19 -21.70 14.17
N VAL A 391 11.68 -21.32 12.99
CA VAL A 391 12.48 -20.67 11.93
C VAL A 391 12.92 -19.27 12.36
N PHE A 392 12.01 -18.48 12.94
CA PHE A 392 12.32 -17.11 13.35
C PHE A 392 13.35 -17.06 14.48
N ARG A 393 13.34 -18.04 15.39
CA ARG A 393 14.35 -18.17 16.46
C ARG A 393 15.78 -18.38 15.94
N MET A 394 15.96 -18.81 14.70
CA MET A 394 17.29 -18.87 14.05
C MET A 394 17.86 -17.47 13.75
N GLY A 395 17.04 -16.43 13.78
CA GLY A 395 17.40 -15.04 13.45
C GLY A 395 16.72 -14.50 12.18
N VAL A 396 15.82 -15.28 11.56
CA VAL A 396 15.03 -14.85 10.40
C VAL A 396 13.98 -13.83 10.85
N ASN A 397 14.09 -12.59 10.37
CA ASN A 397 13.27 -11.46 10.83
C ASN A 397 12.57 -10.70 9.68
N PHE A 398 12.54 -11.31 8.50
CA PHE A 398 11.74 -10.90 7.34
C PHE A 398 10.93 -12.09 6.82
N VAL A 399 9.67 -11.86 6.46
CA VAL A 399 8.85 -12.86 5.78
C VAL A 399 8.24 -12.30 4.51
N LYS A 400 8.48 -12.98 3.38
CA LYS A 400 7.63 -12.88 2.19
C LYS A 400 6.45 -13.82 2.40
N GLY A 401 5.33 -13.27 2.86
CA GLY A 401 4.09 -14.01 3.07
C GLY A 401 3.31 -14.11 1.78
N ASP A 402 3.52 -15.21 1.06
CA ASP A 402 2.97 -15.42 -0.26
C ASP A 402 1.69 -16.26 -0.21
N ARG A 403 0.94 -16.28 -1.31
CA ARG A 403 -0.28 -17.09 -1.43
C ARG A 403 -1.37 -16.65 -0.43
N GLY A 404 -2.30 -17.58 -0.14
CA GLY A 404 -3.45 -17.37 0.75
C GLY A 404 -4.75 -16.97 0.04
N GLU A 405 -4.66 -16.51 -1.20
CA GLU A 405 -5.77 -16.08 -2.06
C GLU A 405 -5.92 -16.90 -3.35
N GLU A 406 -5.04 -17.87 -3.58
CA GLU A 406 -5.02 -18.64 -4.83
C GLU A 406 -6.02 -19.79 -4.86
N HIS A 407 -6.29 -20.38 -3.70
CA HIS A 407 -7.17 -21.54 -3.59
C HIS A 407 -8.60 -21.08 -3.38
N ASN A 408 -9.52 -21.73 -4.07
CA ASN A 408 -10.92 -21.42 -3.94
C ASN A 408 -11.50 -22.18 -2.75
N PHE A 409 -11.91 -21.40 -1.75
CA PHE A 409 -12.47 -21.92 -0.53
C PHE A 409 -13.99 -21.76 -0.44
N GLU A 410 -14.64 -21.23 -1.48
CA GLU A 410 -16.04 -20.85 -1.42
C GLU A 410 -16.99 -22.00 -1.05
N GLU A 411 -16.73 -23.19 -1.59
CA GLU A 411 -17.50 -24.42 -1.35
C GLU A 411 -16.93 -25.25 -0.17
N THR A 412 -15.86 -24.79 0.46
CA THR A 412 -15.22 -25.45 1.60
C THR A 412 -16.01 -25.20 2.89
N THR A 413 -15.97 -26.17 3.81
CA THR A 413 -16.38 -25.98 5.20
C THR A 413 -15.16 -26.03 6.10
N PHE A 414 -14.91 -24.96 6.85
CA PHE A 414 -13.85 -24.88 7.85
C PHE A 414 -14.42 -25.15 9.24
N ALA A 415 -13.56 -25.44 10.22
CA ALA A 415 -13.96 -25.52 11.63
C ALA A 415 -14.67 -24.23 12.11
N GLY A 416 -14.27 -23.08 11.58
CA GLY A 416 -14.84 -21.76 11.88
C GLY A 416 -16.06 -21.35 11.05
N GLY A 417 -16.57 -22.22 10.17
CA GLY A 417 -17.79 -21.97 9.40
C GLY A 417 -17.63 -22.07 7.87
N PRO A 418 -18.62 -21.55 7.11
CA PRO A 418 -18.66 -21.74 5.66
C PRO A 418 -17.61 -20.90 4.93
N GLY A 419 -17.09 -21.48 3.85
CA GLY A 419 -16.11 -20.89 2.95
C GLY A 419 -16.48 -19.52 2.38
N THR A 420 -17.76 -19.27 2.13
CA THR A 420 -18.27 -17.97 1.66
C THR A 420 -17.95 -16.79 2.59
N LEU A 421 -17.72 -17.06 3.88
CA LEU A 421 -17.33 -16.07 4.90
C LEU A 421 -15.84 -16.15 5.25
N ILE A 422 -15.22 -17.31 5.09
CA ILE A 422 -13.80 -17.54 5.42
C ILE A 422 -12.87 -17.14 4.28
N HIS A 423 -13.26 -17.29 3.01
CA HIS A 423 -12.37 -17.12 1.87
C HIS A 423 -11.64 -15.76 1.85
N ASN A 424 -12.35 -14.63 1.99
CA ASN A 424 -11.70 -13.32 2.06
C ASN A 424 -11.06 -13.03 3.43
N ARG A 425 -11.39 -13.80 4.47
CA ARG A 425 -10.78 -13.71 5.80
C ARG A 425 -9.50 -14.54 5.90
N TYR A 426 -9.33 -15.55 5.06
CA TYR A 426 -8.22 -16.49 5.13
C TYR A 426 -6.84 -15.82 4.98
N PRO A 427 -6.61 -14.88 4.04
CA PRO A 427 -5.36 -14.11 3.99
C PRO A 427 -5.04 -13.35 5.28
N LEU A 428 -6.07 -12.81 5.96
CA LEU A 428 -5.90 -12.13 7.24
C LEU A 428 -5.48 -13.12 8.34
N LEU A 429 -6.15 -14.27 8.47
CA LEU A 429 -5.78 -15.31 9.45
C LEU A 429 -4.35 -15.82 9.23
N TYR A 430 -3.95 -15.95 7.96
CA TYR A 430 -2.60 -16.33 7.60
C TYR A 430 -1.58 -15.28 8.05
N ALA A 431 -1.77 -14.02 7.66
CA ALA A 431 -0.85 -12.96 8.07
C ALA A 431 -0.80 -12.78 9.59
N GLU A 432 -1.93 -12.93 10.29
CA GLU A 432 -1.96 -12.84 11.75
C GLU A 432 -1.08 -13.93 12.38
N SER A 433 -1.14 -15.15 11.85
CA SER A 433 -0.33 -16.27 12.33
C SER A 433 1.17 -15.99 12.17
N VAL A 434 1.58 -15.49 11.00
CA VAL A 434 2.97 -15.09 10.73
C VAL A 434 3.42 -13.96 11.65
N VAL A 435 2.62 -12.89 11.74
CA VAL A 435 2.98 -11.70 12.52
C VAL A 435 3.00 -11.99 14.02
N ASN A 436 2.10 -12.81 14.53
CA ASN A 436 2.11 -13.23 15.93
C ASN A 436 3.39 -14.00 16.27
N ALA A 437 3.80 -14.95 15.42
CA ALA A 437 5.04 -15.68 15.58
C ALA A 437 6.28 -14.76 15.49
N LEU A 438 6.33 -13.84 14.52
CA LEU A 438 7.40 -12.84 14.42
C LEU A 438 7.48 -11.95 15.67
N ARG A 439 6.33 -11.41 16.13
CA ARG A 439 6.26 -10.55 17.32
C ARG A 439 6.71 -11.27 18.58
N LYS A 440 6.37 -12.55 18.73
CA LYS A 440 6.79 -13.38 19.86
C LYS A 440 8.31 -13.51 19.95
N VAL A 441 9.02 -13.54 18.81
CA VAL A 441 10.49 -13.71 18.77
C VAL A 441 11.24 -12.38 18.74
N HIS A 442 10.75 -11.40 17.97
CA HIS A 442 11.49 -10.18 17.65
C HIS A 442 10.86 -8.89 18.18
N GLY A 443 9.73 -8.97 18.89
CA GLY A 443 8.93 -7.78 19.23
C GLY A 443 8.48 -7.08 17.95
N ASP A 444 8.69 -5.76 17.84
CA ASP A 444 8.37 -5.00 16.62
C ASP A 444 9.53 -4.92 15.60
N ASN A 445 10.68 -5.57 15.88
CA ASN A 445 11.85 -5.51 15.00
C ASN A 445 11.81 -6.57 13.87
N TYR A 446 10.72 -6.61 13.11
CA TYR A 446 10.55 -7.48 11.95
C TYR A 446 9.99 -6.70 10.75
N THR A 447 10.19 -7.25 9.56
CA THR A 447 9.64 -6.72 8.29
C THR A 447 8.86 -7.82 7.58
N THR A 448 7.91 -7.43 6.72
CA THR A 448 7.06 -8.40 5.99
C THR A 448 6.67 -7.83 4.64
N LEU A 449 6.55 -8.70 3.64
CA LEU A 449 5.87 -8.40 2.38
C LEU A 449 4.78 -9.44 2.13
N PHE A 450 3.53 -9.00 2.03
CA PHE A 450 2.40 -9.84 1.61
C PHE A 450 1.83 -9.34 0.29
N ARG A 451 1.19 -10.21 -0.49
CA ARG A 451 0.52 -9.81 -1.75
C ARG A 451 -1.00 -9.90 -1.70
N ALA A 452 -1.49 -10.71 -0.76
CA ALA A 452 -2.90 -11.00 -0.55
C ALA A 452 -3.43 -10.15 0.59
N GLY A 453 -4.71 -9.80 0.54
CA GLY A 453 -5.33 -9.21 1.71
C GLY A 453 -6.77 -8.77 1.67
N GLY A 454 -7.08 -7.73 2.43
CA GLY A 454 -8.41 -7.17 2.60
C GLY A 454 -8.52 -6.34 3.87
N ASP A 455 -9.73 -5.94 4.25
CA ASP A 455 -9.89 -5.05 5.40
C ASP A 455 -9.37 -5.69 6.71
N GLY A 456 -8.76 -4.86 7.56
CA GLY A 456 -8.13 -5.26 8.81
C GLY A 456 -6.63 -5.52 8.70
N MET A 457 -6.13 -5.95 7.53
CA MET A 457 -4.70 -6.12 7.28
C MET A 457 -3.83 -4.85 7.37
N PRO A 458 -4.33 -3.62 7.14
CA PRO A 458 -3.53 -2.40 7.32
C PRO A 458 -2.90 -2.31 8.73
N THR A 459 -3.62 -2.76 9.76
CA THR A 459 -3.15 -2.75 11.15
C THR A 459 -2.06 -3.79 11.44
N LEU A 460 -1.82 -4.70 10.51
CA LEU A 460 -1.01 -5.89 10.72
C LEU A 460 0.29 -5.87 9.91
N LEU A 461 0.16 -5.53 8.63
CA LEU A 461 1.25 -5.66 7.67
C LEU A 461 2.26 -4.50 7.76
N ARG A 462 3.54 -4.83 7.53
CA ARG A 462 4.61 -3.84 7.43
C ARG A 462 4.86 -3.39 5.98
N GLY A 463 4.57 -4.23 5.00
CA GLY A 463 4.72 -3.94 3.59
C GLY A 463 3.89 -4.86 2.71
N PHE A 464 3.60 -4.41 1.49
CA PHE A 464 2.75 -5.07 0.52
C PHE A 464 3.40 -5.10 -0.87
N TRP A 465 3.44 -6.25 -1.52
CA TRP A 465 4.08 -6.38 -2.84
C TRP A 465 3.03 -6.50 -3.95
N GLN A 466 3.34 -5.89 -5.11
CA GLN A 466 2.42 -5.75 -6.25
C GLN A 466 2.21 -7.02 -7.10
N ALA A 467 2.58 -8.18 -6.56
CA ALA A 467 2.38 -9.49 -7.15
C ALA A 467 3.19 -9.76 -8.45
N ASP A 468 2.92 -10.90 -9.09
CA ASP A 468 3.74 -11.49 -10.16
C ASP A 468 3.54 -10.78 -11.51
N ALA A 469 4.10 -9.58 -11.67
CA ALA A 469 4.05 -8.83 -12.91
C ALA A 469 4.91 -9.46 -14.02
N ASP A 470 4.50 -9.26 -15.27
CA ASP A 470 5.29 -9.63 -16.44
C ASP A 470 6.56 -8.77 -16.55
N MET A 471 7.65 -9.37 -17.05
CA MET A 471 8.86 -8.63 -17.44
C MET A 471 8.62 -7.84 -18.74
N SER A 472 7.74 -6.84 -18.70
CA SER A 472 7.38 -5.98 -19.82
C SER A 472 6.98 -4.57 -19.36
N PHE A 473 6.96 -3.61 -20.28
CA PHE A 473 6.45 -2.26 -19.99
C PHE A 473 4.96 -2.26 -19.62
N ASP A 474 4.17 -3.19 -20.16
CA ASP A 474 2.79 -3.41 -19.71
C ASP A 474 2.74 -3.90 -18.26
N GLY A 475 3.65 -4.81 -17.86
CA GLY A 475 3.80 -5.23 -16.47
C GLY A 475 4.10 -4.06 -15.53
N LEU A 476 4.99 -3.15 -15.93
CA LEU A 476 5.31 -1.92 -15.19
C LEU A 476 4.08 -0.99 -15.09
N ARG A 477 3.35 -0.78 -16.19
CA ARG A 477 2.14 0.04 -16.26
C ARG A 477 1.04 -0.46 -15.33
N LEU A 478 0.82 -1.77 -15.32
CA LEU A 478 -0.17 -2.44 -14.46
C LEU A 478 0.25 -2.45 -12.99
N THR A 479 1.56 -2.56 -12.73
CA THR A 479 2.15 -2.45 -11.39
C THR A 479 1.93 -1.06 -10.80
N ASN A 480 2.10 0.00 -11.59
CA ASN A 480 1.79 1.37 -11.17
C ASN A 480 0.32 1.50 -10.75
N ARG A 481 -0.61 1.03 -11.57
CA ARG A 481 -2.05 1.05 -11.23
C ARG A 481 -2.33 0.29 -9.93
N ARG A 482 -1.77 -0.92 -9.78
CA ARG A 482 -1.98 -1.73 -8.58
C ARG A 482 -1.41 -1.04 -7.33
N GLY A 483 -0.24 -0.39 -7.42
CA GLY A 483 0.30 0.43 -6.35
C GLY A 483 -0.62 1.59 -5.97
N ILE A 484 -1.15 2.30 -6.97
CA ILE A 484 -2.13 3.38 -6.81
C ILE A 484 -3.45 2.87 -6.21
N ASN A 485 -3.86 1.61 -6.41
CA ASN A 485 -5.10 1.09 -5.82
C ASN A 485 -4.89 0.49 -4.42
N SER A 486 -3.74 -0.18 -4.21
CA SER A 486 -3.38 -0.87 -2.97
C SER A 486 -3.45 0.06 -1.77
N TRP A 487 -3.00 1.31 -1.91
CA TRP A 487 -3.02 2.25 -0.80
C TRP A 487 -4.46 2.68 -0.43
N ILE A 488 -5.38 2.89 -1.38
CA ILE A 488 -6.77 3.35 -1.09
C ILE A 488 -7.47 2.35 -0.18
N SER A 489 -7.03 1.11 -0.31
CA SER A 489 -7.54 -0.05 0.36
C SER A 489 -6.68 -0.47 1.56
N GLY A 490 -5.76 0.40 2.00
CA GLY A 490 -5.05 0.26 3.28
C GLY A 490 -3.66 -0.35 3.25
N HIS A 491 -3.03 -0.44 2.08
CA HIS A 491 -1.65 -0.95 1.97
C HIS A 491 -0.70 0.17 1.51
N PRO A 492 -0.38 1.16 2.38
CA PRO A 492 0.35 2.35 1.98
C PRO A 492 1.84 2.12 1.76
N VAL A 493 2.43 1.11 2.39
CA VAL A 493 3.84 0.73 2.23
C VAL A 493 3.91 -0.39 1.22
N HIS A 494 4.18 -0.04 -0.04
CA HIS A 494 4.15 -0.99 -1.14
C HIS A 494 5.34 -0.86 -2.10
N GLY A 495 5.57 -1.92 -2.88
CA GLY A 495 6.55 -1.96 -3.96
C GLY A 495 6.41 -3.20 -4.83
N SER A 496 7.31 -3.37 -5.79
CA SER A 496 7.21 -4.39 -6.84
C SER A 496 8.57 -5.01 -7.15
N ASP A 497 8.59 -6.13 -7.86
CA ASP A 497 9.83 -6.72 -8.35
C ASP A 497 10.41 -5.84 -9.46
N ILE A 498 11.57 -5.24 -9.20
CA ILE A 498 12.27 -4.42 -10.20
C ILE A 498 12.57 -5.27 -11.44
N GLY A 499 11.99 -4.88 -12.57
CA GLY A 499 12.10 -5.58 -13.85
C GLY A 499 11.03 -6.66 -14.09
N GLY A 500 10.12 -6.89 -13.13
CA GLY A 500 9.07 -7.90 -13.20
C GLY A 500 9.51 -9.30 -12.75
N TYR A 501 8.52 -10.19 -12.60
CA TYR A 501 8.70 -11.56 -12.15
C TYR A 501 8.64 -12.57 -13.30
N ARG A 502 7.57 -12.53 -14.11
CA ARG A 502 7.33 -13.55 -15.14
C ARG A 502 8.18 -13.27 -16.38
N ASN A 503 9.18 -14.12 -16.58
CA ASN A 503 10.04 -14.08 -17.75
C ASN A 503 9.27 -14.52 -19.01
N LEU A 504 9.22 -13.65 -20.02
CA LEU A 504 8.56 -13.89 -21.32
C LEU A 504 9.53 -14.40 -22.39
N GLY A 505 10.78 -14.69 -22.01
CA GLY A 505 11.89 -15.01 -22.91
C GLY A 505 12.89 -13.86 -22.97
N GLY A 506 14.04 -14.02 -22.32
CA GLY A 506 15.15 -13.05 -22.37
C GLY A 506 15.43 -12.26 -21.08
N GLY A 507 14.51 -12.27 -20.10
CA GLY A 507 14.59 -11.41 -18.90
C GLY A 507 14.26 -9.94 -19.21
N PRO A 508 14.30 -9.03 -18.22
CA PRO A 508 14.03 -7.62 -18.48
C PRO A 508 15.20 -7.00 -19.26
N SER A 509 14.88 -6.25 -20.32
CA SER A 509 15.84 -5.44 -21.06
C SER A 509 16.49 -4.38 -20.16
N GLU A 510 17.61 -3.82 -20.60
CA GLU A 510 18.34 -2.75 -19.90
C GLU A 510 17.43 -1.56 -19.61
N SER A 511 16.63 -1.14 -20.60
CA SER A 511 15.68 -0.04 -20.48
C SER A 511 14.57 -0.36 -19.48
N LEU A 512 13.95 -1.53 -19.59
CA LEU A 512 12.89 -1.95 -18.66
C LEU A 512 13.40 -2.03 -17.22
N PHE A 513 14.57 -2.64 -16.99
CA PHE A 513 15.16 -2.76 -15.65
C PHE A 513 15.42 -1.38 -15.02
N VAL A 514 15.97 -0.44 -15.78
CA VAL A 514 16.21 0.94 -15.32
C VAL A 514 14.91 1.69 -15.05
N ARG A 515 13.93 1.64 -15.96
CA ARG A 515 12.64 2.35 -15.76
C ARG A 515 11.89 1.84 -14.55
N TRP A 516 11.96 0.53 -14.28
CA TRP A 516 11.37 -0.06 -13.09
C TRP A 516 12.10 0.34 -11.82
N ALA A 517 13.44 0.40 -11.84
CA ALA A 517 14.22 0.88 -10.70
C ALA A 517 13.92 2.35 -10.37
N GLN A 518 13.77 3.21 -11.39
CA GLN A 518 13.35 4.61 -11.24
C GLN A 518 11.96 4.73 -10.59
N GLN A 519 11.01 3.90 -11.04
CA GLN A 519 9.68 3.80 -10.43
C GLN A 519 9.77 3.38 -8.95
N SER A 520 10.57 2.36 -8.65
CA SER A 520 10.69 1.83 -7.29
C SER A 520 11.38 2.82 -6.34
N ALA A 521 12.25 3.70 -6.86
CA ALA A 521 12.92 4.73 -6.07
C ALA A 521 11.94 5.70 -5.38
N VAL A 522 10.78 5.95 -5.99
CA VAL A 522 9.75 6.88 -5.49
C VAL A 522 8.58 6.17 -4.79
N THR A 523 8.65 4.85 -4.61
CA THR A 523 7.68 4.06 -3.83
C THR A 523 8.27 3.60 -2.50
N PRO A 524 7.46 3.25 -1.49
CA PRO A 524 7.96 2.87 -0.15
C PRO A 524 8.87 1.64 -0.06
N VAL A 525 8.75 0.66 -0.96
CA VAL A 525 9.55 -0.57 -0.95
C VAL A 525 10.40 -0.63 -2.22
N PHE A 526 11.71 -0.75 -2.05
CA PHE A 526 12.68 -0.96 -3.13
C PHE A 526 13.20 -2.40 -3.09
N GLN A 527 12.70 -3.24 -3.99
CA GLN A 527 12.93 -4.68 -4.01
C GLN A 527 13.49 -5.12 -5.36
N VAL A 528 14.65 -5.79 -5.35
CA VAL A 528 15.28 -6.32 -6.55
C VAL A 528 15.48 -7.83 -6.43
N GLY A 529 15.18 -8.55 -7.50
CA GLY A 529 15.24 -10.01 -7.51
C GLY A 529 14.08 -10.59 -8.31
N SER A 530 14.28 -11.77 -8.89
CA SER A 530 13.31 -12.46 -9.74
C SER A 530 13.87 -13.83 -10.20
N SER A 531 13.30 -14.38 -11.28
CA SER A 531 13.72 -15.59 -12.00
C SER A 531 14.64 -15.31 -13.21
N GLY A 532 14.96 -14.04 -13.51
CA GLY A 532 15.74 -13.63 -14.69
C GLY A 532 17.05 -12.90 -14.36
N ARG A 533 17.61 -12.15 -15.32
CA ARG A 533 18.85 -11.36 -15.17
C ARG A 533 18.79 -10.35 -14.01
N ASN A 534 17.60 -9.85 -13.67
CA ASN A 534 17.36 -8.97 -12.52
C ASN A 534 17.57 -9.66 -11.16
N ALA A 535 17.67 -11.00 -11.12
CA ALA A 535 18.10 -11.74 -9.94
C ALA A 535 19.58 -11.50 -9.59
N THR A 536 20.40 -11.08 -10.56
CA THR A 536 21.83 -10.80 -10.40
C THR A 536 22.18 -9.49 -11.10
N PRO A 537 21.78 -8.31 -10.57
CA PRO A 537 21.88 -7.03 -11.28
C PRO A 537 23.27 -6.68 -11.84
N TRP A 538 24.35 -7.22 -11.27
CA TRP A 538 25.72 -7.03 -11.77
C TRP A 538 26.03 -7.73 -13.10
N VAL A 539 25.11 -8.54 -13.66
CA VAL A 539 25.26 -9.12 -15.00
C VAL A 539 24.86 -8.16 -16.13
N TYR A 540 24.17 -7.05 -15.80
CA TYR A 540 23.93 -5.98 -16.76
C TYR A 540 25.23 -5.22 -17.06
N ASP A 541 25.25 -4.50 -18.19
CA ASP A 541 26.37 -3.62 -18.51
C ASP A 541 26.58 -2.55 -17.41
N ALA A 542 27.78 -1.96 -17.39
CA ALA A 542 28.16 -0.99 -16.37
C ALA A 542 27.24 0.24 -16.32
N ALA A 543 26.74 0.73 -17.46
CA ALA A 543 25.88 1.91 -17.50
C ALA A 543 24.48 1.60 -16.92
N THR A 544 23.95 0.43 -17.24
CA THR A 544 22.69 -0.08 -16.70
C THR A 544 22.79 -0.33 -15.19
N PHE A 545 23.87 -0.95 -14.73
CA PHE A 545 24.11 -1.16 -13.30
C PHE A 545 24.24 0.17 -12.53
N GLU A 546 24.97 1.15 -13.06
CA GLU A 546 25.09 2.48 -12.44
C GLU A 546 23.77 3.26 -12.42
N ARG A 547 22.88 3.07 -13.41
CA ARG A 547 21.51 3.61 -13.37
C ARG A 547 20.68 2.97 -12.26
N PHE A 548 20.75 1.65 -12.11
CA PHE A 548 20.11 0.94 -11.00
C PHE A 548 20.62 1.41 -9.64
N LYS A 549 21.95 1.52 -9.48
CA LYS A 549 22.57 2.04 -8.26
C LYS A 549 22.13 3.47 -7.95
N ARG A 550 22.07 4.36 -8.95
CA ARG A 550 21.55 5.72 -8.77
C ARG A 550 20.09 5.74 -8.31
N ALA A 551 19.23 4.88 -8.85
CA ALA A 551 17.86 4.75 -8.39
C ALA A 551 17.77 4.26 -6.93
N ALA A 552 18.61 3.28 -6.54
CA ALA A 552 18.72 2.83 -5.15
C ALA A 552 19.21 3.93 -4.21
N VAL A 553 20.19 4.74 -4.64
CA VAL A 553 20.64 5.92 -3.89
C VAL A 553 19.49 6.92 -3.75
N LEU A 554 18.81 7.30 -4.84
CA LEU A 554 17.68 8.22 -4.80
C LEU A 554 16.58 7.76 -3.84
N HIS A 555 16.31 6.45 -3.77
CA HIS A 555 15.38 5.89 -2.79
C HIS A 555 15.78 6.20 -1.34
N TYR A 556 17.07 6.03 -1.02
CA TYR A 556 17.62 6.36 0.30
C TYR A 556 17.68 7.87 0.55
N GLU A 557 17.85 8.67 -0.51
CA GLU A 557 17.75 10.12 -0.41
C GLU A 557 16.31 10.58 -0.10
N LEU A 558 15.31 9.91 -0.69
CA LEU A 558 13.87 10.15 -0.47
C LEU A 558 13.33 9.53 0.82
N PHE A 559 14.05 8.58 1.44
CA PHE A 559 13.60 7.86 2.63
C PHE A 559 13.01 8.77 3.73
N PRO A 560 13.64 9.88 4.13
CA PRO A 560 13.09 10.73 5.20
C PRO A 560 11.69 11.27 4.88
N TYR A 561 11.42 11.59 3.62
CA TYR A 561 10.11 12.06 3.18
C TYR A 561 9.10 10.91 3.08
N LEU A 562 9.50 9.76 2.51
CA LEU A 562 8.67 8.55 2.47
C LEU A 562 8.27 8.10 3.88
N TYR A 563 9.23 8.07 4.81
CA TYR A 563 8.99 7.69 6.20
C TYR A 563 8.13 8.72 6.93
N GLN A 564 8.32 10.03 6.67
CA GLN A 564 7.42 11.07 7.18
C GLN A 564 5.97 10.83 6.71
N GLN A 565 5.76 10.43 5.45
CA GLN A 565 4.42 10.09 4.97
C GLN A 565 3.89 8.81 5.61
N ALA A 566 4.73 7.82 5.88
CA ALA A 566 4.33 6.62 6.62
C ALA A 566 3.87 6.93 8.06
N VAL A 567 4.53 7.88 8.72
CA VAL A 567 4.12 8.40 10.05
C VAL A 567 2.78 9.13 9.97
N ARG A 568 2.46 9.79 8.85
CA ARG A 568 1.12 10.39 8.65
C ARG A 568 0.08 9.29 8.42
N ALA A 569 0.38 8.34 7.53
CA ALA A 569 -0.47 7.19 7.24
C ALA A 569 -0.86 6.44 8.52
N SER A 570 0.08 6.22 9.44
CA SER A 570 -0.23 5.51 10.69
C SER A 570 -1.12 6.27 11.67
N LYS A 571 -1.21 7.60 11.53
CA LYS A 571 -2.05 8.46 12.39
C LYS A 571 -3.47 8.61 11.86
N ASP A 572 -3.62 8.76 10.54
CA ASP A 572 -4.91 9.14 9.96
C ASP A 572 -5.30 8.38 8.68
N GLY A 573 -4.48 7.44 8.23
CA GLY A 573 -4.69 6.67 7.00
C GLY A 573 -4.34 7.40 5.71
N THR A 574 -3.78 8.62 5.79
CA THR A 574 -3.39 9.39 4.59
C THR A 574 -2.30 8.65 3.82
N PRO A 575 -2.35 8.61 2.49
CA PRO A 575 -1.52 7.69 1.73
C PRO A 575 -0.16 8.27 1.44
N ILE A 576 0.83 7.38 1.25
CA ILE A 576 2.17 7.78 0.82
C ILE A 576 2.13 8.08 -0.69
N THR A 577 1.77 7.12 -1.52
CA THR A 577 1.53 7.31 -2.96
C THR A 577 0.05 7.59 -3.19
N GLN A 578 -0.31 8.69 -3.84
CA GLN A 578 -1.69 9.16 -4.00
C GLN A 578 -2.02 9.35 -5.51
N PRO A 579 -3.14 8.82 -6.04
CA PRO A 579 -3.67 9.10 -7.35
C PRO A 579 -4.01 10.57 -7.39
N MET A 580 -3.88 11.14 -8.57
CA MET A 580 -4.12 12.56 -8.77
C MET A 580 -5.53 12.96 -8.31
N ALA A 581 -6.55 12.13 -8.59
CA ALA A 581 -7.93 12.34 -8.18
C ALA A 581 -8.16 12.39 -6.65
N PHE A 582 -7.32 11.76 -5.83
CA PHE A 582 -7.45 11.86 -4.36
C PHE A 582 -7.22 13.30 -3.87
N ARG A 583 -6.32 14.03 -4.56
CA ARG A 583 -5.92 15.39 -4.20
C ARG A 583 -6.63 16.46 -5.01
N TYR A 584 -6.97 16.12 -6.25
CA TYR A 584 -7.59 17.04 -7.20
C TYR A 584 -8.91 16.45 -7.72
N PRO A 585 -9.87 16.08 -6.84
CA PRO A 585 -11.09 15.37 -7.25
C PRO A 585 -11.99 16.17 -8.21
N HIS A 586 -11.83 17.49 -8.25
CA HIS A 586 -12.58 18.38 -9.14
C HIS A 586 -11.97 18.54 -10.53
N ALA A 587 -10.78 17.98 -10.79
CA ALA A 587 -10.14 18.04 -12.08
C ALA A 587 -10.36 16.73 -12.84
N GLU A 588 -11.08 16.78 -13.96
CA GLU A 588 -11.35 15.60 -14.81
C GLU A 588 -10.05 14.90 -15.25
N ALA A 589 -9.02 15.68 -15.61
CA ALA A 589 -7.71 15.15 -15.98
C ALA A 589 -7.05 14.33 -14.85
N ALA A 590 -7.34 14.61 -13.59
CA ALA A 590 -6.80 13.87 -12.45
C ALA A 590 -7.37 12.44 -12.35
N TRP A 591 -8.58 12.21 -12.85
CA TRP A 591 -9.20 10.87 -12.91
C TRP A 591 -8.65 10.03 -14.06
N LYS A 592 -8.15 10.68 -15.11
CA LYS A 592 -7.50 10.03 -16.27
C LYS A 592 -6.02 9.72 -16.05
N ALA A 593 -5.38 10.35 -15.06
CA ALA A 593 -3.95 10.24 -14.83
C ALA A 593 -3.61 8.98 -14.00
N ASP A 594 -3.50 7.83 -14.67
CA ASP A 594 -3.28 6.52 -14.03
C ASP A 594 -1.83 6.00 -14.08
N GLN A 595 -0.93 6.72 -14.78
CA GLN A 595 0.53 6.45 -14.84
C GLN A 595 1.37 7.51 -14.12
N GLN A 596 0.73 8.41 -13.37
CA GLN A 596 1.39 9.39 -12.52
C GLN A 596 0.69 9.45 -11.17
N PHE A 597 1.44 9.84 -10.14
CA PHE A 597 0.93 9.92 -8.78
C PHE A 597 1.70 10.97 -7.98
N MET A 598 1.06 11.46 -6.93
CA MET A 598 1.72 12.24 -5.89
C MET A 598 2.42 11.30 -4.92
N VAL A 599 3.61 11.64 -4.47
CA VAL A 599 4.24 11.08 -3.26
C VAL A 599 4.07 12.14 -2.17
N GLY A 600 3.22 11.85 -1.19
CA GLY A 600 2.77 12.80 -0.18
C GLY A 600 2.18 14.06 -0.80
N PRO A 601 2.30 15.23 -0.15
CA PRO A 601 1.79 16.49 -0.68
C PRO A 601 2.65 17.26 -1.66
N ASP A 602 3.93 16.93 -1.77
CA ASP A 602 4.92 17.84 -2.31
C ASP A 602 5.61 17.35 -3.59
N LEU A 603 5.61 16.05 -3.86
CA LEU A 603 6.34 15.44 -4.97
C LEU A 603 5.36 14.76 -5.93
N LEU A 604 5.50 14.99 -7.23
CA LEU A 604 4.76 14.32 -8.30
C LEU A 604 5.72 13.48 -9.12
N ALA A 605 5.43 12.19 -9.27
CA ALA A 605 6.21 11.27 -10.08
C ALA A 605 5.38 10.75 -11.25
N ALA A 606 5.99 10.70 -12.44
CA ALA A 606 5.42 10.02 -13.60
C ALA A 606 6.49 9.08 -14.21
N PRO A 607 6.56 7.82 -13.74
CA PRO A 607 7.49 6.84 -14.30
C PRO A 607 7.29 6.67 -15.81
N VAL A 608 8.36 6.39 -16.54
CA VAL A 608 8.31 6.24 -18.00
C VAL A 608 7.73 4.87 -18.37
N THR A 609 6.46 4.84 -18.76
CA THR A 609 5.73 3.61 -19.14
C THR A 609 5.15 3.66 -20.55
N ALA A 610 5.63 4.58 -21.40
CA ALA A 610 5.15 4.72 -22.77
C ALA A 610 5.52 3.50 -23.63
N ASP A 611 4.68 3.12 -24.59
CA ASP A 611 4.89 1.93 -25.45
C ASP A 611 6.24 1.96 -26.19
N ARG A 612 6.65 3.15 -26.61
CA ARG A 612 7.93 3.42 -27.28
C ARG A 612 9.16 3.46 -26.36
N ALA A 613 8.98 3.37 -25.04
CA ALA A 613 10.07 3.51 -24.07
C ALA A 613 11.17 2.45 -24.26
N GLU A 614 10.80 1.23 -24.65
CA GLU A 614 11.76 0.18 -24.93
C GLU A 614 12.62 0.51 -26.15
N THR A 615 11.98 0.84 -27.27
CA THR A 615 12.67 1.17 -28.53
C THR A 615 13.51 2.45 -28.42
N ASP A 616 12.99 3.46 -27.72
CA ASP A 616 13.72 4.72 -27.49
C ASP A 616 14.95 4.47 -26.61
N GLY A 617 14.78 3.71 -25.51
CA GLY A 617 15.86 3.35 -24.60
C GLY A 617 16.96 2.54 -25.29
N ALA A 618 16.59 1.53 -26.08
CA ALA A 618 17.56 0.74 -26.86
C ALA A 618 18.31 1.57 -27.90
N ALA A 619 17.67 2.59 -28.47
CA ALA A 619 18.29 3.52 -29.40
C ALA A 619 19.04 4.69 -28.74
N GLY A 620 19.08 4.75 -27.39
CA GLY A 620 19.69 5.86 -26.65
C GLY A 620 18.96 7.20 -26.82
N LYS A 621 17.68 7.17 -27.20
CA LYS A 621 16.84 8.36 -27.43
C LYS A 621 16.01 8.70 -26.19
N PRO A 622 15.71 9.99 -25.94
CA PRO A 622 14.72 10.38 -24.95
C PRO A 622 13.33 9.82 -25.29
N THR A 623 12.58 9.45 -24.25
CA THR A 623 11.17 9.08 -24.35
C THR A 623 10.31 10.25 -23.87
N PRO A 624 9.39 10.80 -24.69
CA PRO A 624 8.41 11.79 -24.28
C PRO A 624 7.37 11.15 -23.39
N VAL A 625 7.10 11.83 -22.28
CA VAL A 625 6.09 11.44 -21.30
C VAL A 625 5.15 12.62 -21.09
N ASP A 626 3.87 12.38 -21.33
CA ASP A 626 2.84 13.35 -21.01
C ASP A 626 2.56 13.33 -19.49
N VAL A 627 2.68 14.50 -18.87
CA VAL A 627 2.48 14.69 -17.44
C VAL A 627 1.45 15.78 -17.23
N TRP A 628 0.32 15.43 -16.62
CA TRP A 628 -0.64 16.41 -16.17
C TRP A 628 -0.17 17.05 -14.85
N LEU A 629 0.15 18.34 -14.89
CA LEU A 629 0.54 19.10 -13.71
C LEU A 629 -0.70 19.82 -13.16
N PRO A 630 -1.04 19.64 -11.87
CA PRO A 630 -2.10 20.42 -11.22
C PRO A 630 -1.81 21.91 -11.24
N ARG A 631 -2.85 22.76 -11.11
CA ARG A 631 -2.68 24.22 -11.04
C ARG A 631 -1.67 24.61 -9.96
N GLY A 632 -0.83 25.60 -10.29
CA GLY A 632 0.28 26.04 -9.46
C GLY A 632 1.60 25.91 -10.21
N GLU A 633 2.69 26.23 -9.52
CA GLU A 633 4.04 26.16 -10.06
C GLU A 633 4.72 24.85 -9.60
N TRP A 634 5.46 24.22 -10.50
CA TRP A 634 6.19 22.99 -10.27
C TRP A 634 7.64 23.16 -10.71
N ILE A 635 8.55 22.42 -10.08
CA ILE A 635 9.97 22.40 -10.42
C ILE A 635 10.31 20.98 -10.80
N ASP A 636 10.71 20.78 -12.04
CA ASP A 636 11.33 19.50 -12.39
C ASP A 636 12.71 19.40 -11.74
N LEU A 637 12.92 18.34 -10.97
CA LEU A 637 14.11 18.19 -10.14
C LEU A 637 15.38 17.88 -10.93
N PHE A 638 15.28 17.26 -12.10
CA PHE A 638 16.46 16.91 -12.90
C PHE A 638 17.00 18.09 -13.71
N SER A 639 16.12 18.87 -14.35
CA SER A 639 16.53 20.05 -15.13
C SER A 639 16.58 21.34 -14.31
N GLY A 640 15.89 21.40 -13.16
CA GLY A 640 15.68 22.63 -12.39
C GLY A 640 14.66 23.59 -13.01
N ALA A 641 14.02 23.22 -14.13
CA ALA A 641 13.08 24.09 -14.83
C ALA A 641 11.79 24.28 -14.01
N ARG A 642 11.33 25.53 -13.95
CA ARG A 642 10.00 25.88 -13.42
C ARG A 642 8.96 25.68 -14.51
N VAL A 643 7.85 25.04 -14.14
CA VAL A 643 6.76 24.69 -15.05
C VAL A 643 5.44 25.10 -14.42
N THR A 644 4.69 25.93 -15.13
CA THR A 644 3.33 26.30 -14.74
C THR A 644 2.35 25.16 -15.06
N GLY A 645 1.66 24.69 -14.03
CA GLY A 645 0.67 23.63 -14.12
C GLY A 645 -0.73 24.12 -14.47
N GLY A 646 -1.72 23.27 -14.24
CA GLY A 646 -3.08 23.41 -14.77
C GLY A 646 -3.23 22.89 -16.20
N ARG A 647 -2.23 22.15 -16.69
CA ARG A 647 -2.12 21.65 -18.06
C ARG A 647 -1.30 20.36 -18.11
N THR A 648 -1.42 19.65 -19.22
CA THR A 648 -0.47 18.59 -19.58
C THR A 648 0.77 19.21 -20.22
N VAL A 649 1.93 18.67 -19.88
CA VAL A 649 3.22 18.98 -20.49
C VAL A 649 3.85 17.70 -21.00
N THR A 650 4.57 17.76 -22.12
CA THR A 650 5.35 16.63 -22.62
C THR A 650 6.79 16.81 -22.17
N ARG A 651 7.32 15.80 -21.49
CA ARG A 651 8.69 15.79 -20.96
C ARG A 651 9.52 14.70 -21.63
N GLU A 652 10.56 15.10 -22.35
CA GLU A 652 11.58 14.20 -22.87
C GLU A 652 12.43 13.64 -21.72
N ALA A 653 12.49 12.31 -21.60
CA ALA A 653 13.21 11.61 -20.53
C ALA A 653 14.20 10.59 -21.09
N THR A 654 15.50 10.83 -20.88
CA THR A 654 16.55 9.82 -21.16
C THR A 654 16.48 8.66 -20.15
N LEU A 655 17.28 7.60 -20.31
CA LEU A 655 17.37 6.52 -19.31
C LEU A 655 17.97 6.98 -17.98
N ASP A 656 18.61 8.14 -17.92
CA ASP A 656 19.23 8.65 -16.69
C ASP A 656 18.23 9.38 -15.78
N GLU A 657 17.08 9.79 -16.30
CA GLU A 657 16.09 10.60 -15.58
C GLU A 657 14.65 10.19 -15.90
N PHE A 658 13.69 10.71 -15.14
CA PHE A 658 12.26 10.53 -15.38
C PHE A 658 11.52 11.77 -14.86
N PRO A 659 10.29 12.05 -15.32
CA PRO A 659 9.56 13.20 -14.82
C PRO A 659 9.29 13.12 -13.31
N LEU A 660 9.94 14.00 -12.55
CA LEU A 660 9.84 14.10 -11.10
C LEU A 660 9.80 15.58 -10.68
N TYR A 661 8.64 16.00 -10.19
CA TYR A 661 8.36 17.41 -9.94
C TYR A 661 8.14 17.71 -8.47
N LEU A 662 8.86 18.70 -7.93
CA LEU A 662 8.59 19.29 -6.63
C LEU A 662 7.59 20.44 -6.78
N ARG A 663 6.57 20.49 -5.93
CA ARG A 663 5.66 21.64 -5.85
C ARG A 663 6.44 22.89 -5.44
N ALA A 664 6.32 23.98 -6.19
CA ALA A 664 7.19 25.15 -6.00
C ALA A 664 7.02 25.87 -4.65
N SER A 665 5.94 25.61 -3.91
CA SER A 665 5.74 26.16 -2.56
C SER A 665 6.23 25.22 -1.45
N ALA A 666 6.90 24.10 -1.75
CA ALA A 666 7.18 23.05 -0.79
C ALA A 666 8.65 22.99 -0.33
N ALA A 667 8.84 22.41 0.85
CA ALA A 667 10.11 21.85 1.31
C ALA A 667 9.88 20.46 1.89
N MET A 668 10.81 19.53 1.68
CA MET A 668 10.70 18.15 2.15
C MET A 668 12.02 17.63 2.74
N PRO A 669 11.97 16.77 3.78
CA PRO A 669 13.15 16.07 4.29
C PRO A 669 13.82 15.23 3.19
N PHE A 670 15.15 15.27 3.09
CA PHE A 670 15.89 14.60 2.04
C PHE A 670 17.34 14.32 2.45
N ASN A 671 17.84 13.10 2.28
CA ASN A 671 19.22 12.73 2.60
C ASN A 671 20.12 12.92 1.38
N PHE A 672 20.60 14.14 1.08
CA PHE A 672 21.61 14.30 0.02
C PHE A 672 22.82 13.41 0.28
N ARG A 673 23.00 12.45 -0.62
CA ARG A 673 24.14 11.55 -0.79
C ARG A 673 24.92 11.94 -2.04
N THR A 674 24.27 12.59 -3.00
CA THR A 674 24.88 13.04 -4.26
C THR A 674 24.56 14.52 -4.53
N PRO A 675 25.56 15.43 -4.55
CA PRO A 675 26.93 15.21 -4.10
C PRO A 675 27.03 15.11 -2.58
N ASP A 676 27.95 14.28 -2.07
CA ASP A 676 28.28 14.29 -0.65
C ASP A 676 29.15 15.51 -0.32
N VAL A 677 28.76 16.25 0.72
CA VAL A 677 29.40 17.50 1.19
C VAL A 677 30.02 17.33 2.59
N TRP A 678 30.08 16.10 3.10
CA TRP A 678 30.62 15.80 4.43
C TRP A 678 31.91 14.98 4.34
N PRO A 679 32.86 15.20 5.28
CA PRO A 679 34.11 14.43 5.32
C PRO A 679 33.85 12.97 5.72
N LYS A 680 32.86 12.73 6.60
CA LYS A 680 32.31 11.40 6.88
C LYS A 680 31.08 11.20 5.99
N PRO A 681 31.16 10.39 4.93
CA PRO A 681 30.02 10.19 4.04
C PRO A 681 28.89 9.43 4.74
N TRP A 682 27.75 9.33 4.07
CA TRP A 682 26.72 8.36 4.46
C TRP A 682 27.27 6.94 4.35
N GLY A 683 26.98 6.10 5.34
CA GLY A 683 27.15 4.66 5.18
C GLY A 683 26.26 4.16 4.05
N VAL A 684 26.76 3.16 3.31
CA VAL A 684 26.04 2.59 2.15
C VAL A 684 24.60 2.22 2.55
N ASN A 685 24.41 1.60 3.71
CA ASN A 685 23.11 1.16 4.24
C ASN A 685 22.36 2.21 5.10
N ASP A 686 22.87 3.42 5.30
CA ASP A 686 22.28 4.39 6.26
C ASP A 686 20.96 5.02 5.75
N LEU A 687 19.80 4.46 6.07
CA LEU A 687 18.53 5.14 5.78
C LEU A 687 18.38 6.46 6.54
N ASP A 688 18.82 6.51 7.79
CA ASP A 688 18.78 7.69 8.63
C ASP A 688 20.03 7.82 9.51
N ARG A 689 20.19 9.02 10.10
CA ARG A 689 21.24 9.33 11.06
C ARG A 689 20.70 10.25 12.14
N LYS A 690 21.12 10.04 13.39
CA LYS A 690 20.74 10.89 14.52
C LYS A 690 21.47 12.24 14.52
N ASP A 691 22.68 12.27 13.95
CA ASP A 691 23.57 13.42 13.94
C ASP A 691 23.50 14.24 12.64
N ARG A 692 22.79 13.75 11.62
CA ARG A 692 22.68 14.39 10.30
C ARG A 692 21.26 14.34 9.74
N ALA A 693 20.77 15.47 9.21
CA ALA A 693 19.52 15.55 8.45
C ALA A 693 19.62 16.52 7.27
N GLY A 694 18.78 16.35 6.25
CA GLY A 694 18.75 17.25 5.10
C GLY A 694 17.35 17.63 4.63
N TRP A 695 17.29 18.67 3.80
CA TRP A 695 16.05 19.21 3.23
C TRP A 695 16.22 19.63 1.77
N LEU A 696 15.28 19.21 0.92
CA LEU A 696 15.09 19.80 -0.40
C LEU A 696 14.07 20.94 -0.27
N VAL A 697 14.49 22.17 -0.56
CA VAL A 697 13.70 23.39 -0.33
C VAL A 697 13.49 24.08 -1.67
N SER A 698 12.24 24.23 -2.08
CA SER A 698 11.94 25.00 -3.29
C SER A 698 12.37 26.47 -3.16
N PRO A 699 12.83 27.13 -4.23
CA PRO A 699 13.17 28.57 -4.22
C PRO A 699 12.00 29.48 -3.85
N SER A 700 10.76 29.01 -4.04
CA SER A 700 9.52 29.72 -3.66
C SER A 700 8.79 29.02 -2.52
N ALA A 701 9.51 28.22 -1.72
CA ALA A 701 8.93 27.57 -0.53
C ALA A 701 8.39 28.62 0.44
N ASP A 702 7.20 28.37 0.96
CA ASP A 702 6.51 29.26 1.90
C ASP A 702 5.69 28.43 2.89
N GLY A 703 5.92 28.64 4.18
CA GLY A 703 5.24 27.97 5.28
C GLY A 703 6.14 27.04 6.11
N ARG A 704 5.48 26.21 6.92
CA ARG A 704 6.11 25.31 7.90
C ARG A 704 6.09 23.86 7.43
N PHE A 705 7.26 23.24 7.41
CA PHE A 705 7.50 21.86 7.00
C PHE A 705 8.17 21.12 8.16
N GLY A 706 7.38 20.63 9.13
CA GLY A 706 7.94 20.04 10.34
C GLY A 706 8.70 21.06 11.19
N ASN A 707 10.02 20.89 11.28
CA ASN A 707 10.92 21.77 12.04
C ASN A 707 11.65 22.80 11.15
N LEU A 708 11.36 22.84 9.86
CA LEU A 708 11.78 23.86 8.90
C LEU A 708 10.66 24.89 8.69
N GLN A 709 10.98 26.18 8.79
CA GLN A 709 10.14 27.29 8.31
C GLN A 709 10.83 27.90 7.08
N ALA A 710 10.08 28.13 6.00
CA ALA A 710 10.54 28.84 4.81
C ALA A 710 9.66 30.04 4.54
N ASP A 711 10.26 31.19 4.24
CA ASP A 711 9.56 32.41 3.83
C ASP A 711 10.23 32.93 2.56
N SER A 712 9.50 33.00 1.44
CA SER A 712 10.00 33.55 0.18
C SER A 712 9.46 34.95 -0.07
N PHE A 713 10.33 35.89 -0.46
CA PHE A 713 9.95 37.28 -0.72
C PHE A 713 10.85 37.90 -1.79
N GLY A 714 10.25 38.25 -2.94
CA GLY A 714 11.00 38.70 -4.11
C GLY A 714 12.02 37.65 -4.56
N LYS A 715 13.30 38.03 -4.60
CA LYS A 715 14.42 37.13 -4.92
C LYS A 715 15.05 36.46 -3.69
N HIS A 716 14.42 36.58 -2.52
CA HIS A 716 14.97 36.09 -1.27
C HIS A 716 14.21 34.87 -0.77
N LEU A 717 14.96 33.94 -0.18
CA LEU A 717 14.42 32.79 0.53
C LEU A 717 15.05 32.76 1.91
N LEU A 718 14.22 32.84 2.95
CA LEU A 718 14.63 32.73 4.34
C LEU A 718 14.20 31.37 4.88
N VAL A 719 15.17 30.57 5.34
CA VAL A 719 14.94 29.27 5.96
C VAL A 719 15.36 29.32 7.41
N ARG A 720 14.52 28.83 8.31
CA ARG A 720 14.84 28.65 9.73
C ARG A 720 14.64 27.19 10.12
N LEU A 721 15.69 26.57 10.62
CA LEU A 721 15.67 25.24 11.21
C LEU A 721 15.59 25.35 12.73
N THR A 722 14.81 24.47 13.35
CA THR A 722 14.69 24.34 14.80
C THR A 722 14.79 22.87 15.20
N GLY A 723 15.34 22.53 16.37
CA GLY A 723 15.54 21.13 16.78
C GLY A 723 16.27 20.27 15.75
N ALA A 724 17.12 20.86 14.91
CA ALA A 724 17.90 20.16 13.90
C ALA A 724 19.10 19.44 14.54
N PRO A 725 19.57 18.33 13.96
CA PRO A 725 20.78 17.69 14.42
C PRO A 725 22.01 18.57 14.13
N ARG A 726 23.17 18.16 14.67
CA ARG A 726 24.42 18.93 14.58
C ARG A 726 24.87 19.15 13.13
N GLU A 727 24.66 18.18 12.26
CA GLU A 727 24.94 18.29 10.83
C GLU A 727 23.62 18.48 10.07
N ALA A 728 23.44 19.62 9.41
CA ALA A 728 22.27 19.85 8.58
C ALA A 728 22.67 20.27 7.17
N GLN A 729 21.87 19.91 6.18
CA GLN A 729 22.12 20.25 4.79
C GLN A 729 20.84 20.70 4.09
N LEU A 730 20.96 21.67 3.20
CA LEU A 730 19.86 22.13 2.35
C LEU A 730 20.26 21.99 0.89
N MET A 731 19.32 21.61 0.03
CA MET A 731 19.44 21.78 -1.42
C MET A 731 18.31 22.66 -1.89
N VAL A 732 18.67 23.63 -2.72
CA VAL A 732 17.72 24.53 -3.38
C VAL A 732 17.90 24.35 -4.88
N PRO A 733 16.88 23.90 -5.65
CA PRO A 733 16.98 23.71 -7.09
C PRO A 733 16.90 25.06 -7.83
N ALA A 734 17.83 25.96 -7.52
CA ALA A 734 18.02 27.26 -8.16
C ALA A 734 19.45 27.76 -7.96
N GLY A 735 19.84 28.73 -8.79
CA GLY A 735 21.05 29.51 -8.59
C GLY A 735 20.94 30.44 -7.40
N VAL A 736 22.01 30.53 -6.61
CA VAL A 736 22.16 31.45 -5.48
C VAL A 736 23.28 32.44 -5.78
N LYS A 737 22.99 33.73 -5.66
CA LYS A 737 23.97 34.83 -5.79
C LYS A 737 24.68 35.13 -4.48
N ARG A 738 23.97 34.99 -3.35
CA ARG A 738 24.48 35.28 -2.01
C ARG A 738 23.78 34.40 -0.99
N ALA A 739 24.55 33.83 -0.05
CA ALA A 739 24.01 33.15 1.13
C ALA A 739 24.53 33.81 2.41
N VAL A 740 23.63 34.00 3.37
CA VAL A 740 23.93 34.40 4.75
C VAL A 740 23.49 33.27 5.65
N ILE A 741 24.42 32.65 6.38
CA ILE A 741 24.15 31.52 7.27
C ILE A 741 24.46 31.97 8.70
N ASP A 742 23.48 31.87 9.60
CA ASP A 742 23.57 32.26 11.00
C ASP A 742 24.11 33.69 11.19
N GLY A 743 23.65 34.60 10.34
CA GLY A 743 24.04 36.03 10.33
C GLY A 743 25.36 36.33 9.60
N GLN A 744 26.06 35.32 9.10
CA GLN A 744 27.36 35.50 8.42
C GLN A 744 27.23 35.32 6.90
N PRO A 745 27.58 36.34 6.08
CA PRO A 745 27.67 36.16 4.64
C PRO A 745 28.86 35.25 4.31
N LEU A 746 28.64 34.22 3.50
CA LEU A 746 29.68 33.26 3.12
C LEU A 746 29.92 33.30 1.60
N PRO A 747 31.19 33.25 1.14
CA PRO A 747 31.49 33.13 -0.28
C PRO A 747 31.09 31.74 -0.79
N ALA A 748 30.72 31.68 -2.07
CA ALA A 748 30.52 30.41 -2.76
C ALA A 748 31.81 29.56 -2.71
N SER A 749 31.67 28.24 -2.74
CA SER A 749 32.77 27.30 -2.87
C SER A 749 32.49 26.25 -3.93
N THR A 750 33.50 25.46 -4.26
CA THR A 750 33.29 24.17 -4.92
C THR A 750 32.70 23.16 -3.93
N VAL A 751 32.12 22.07 -4.44
CA VAL A 751 31.66 20.94 -3.61
C VAL A 751 32.85 20.33 -2.84
N GLU A 752 34.02 20.24 -3.49
CA GLU A 752 35.24 19.69 -2.87
C GLU A 752 35.69 20.53 -1.68
N GLU A 753 35.79 21.86 -1.86
CA GLU A 753 36.10 22.78 -0.77
C GLU A 753 35.06 22.72 0.35
N LEU A 754 33.78 22.58 0.00
CA LEU A 754 32.69 22.52 0.97
C LEU A 754 32.82 21.31 1.91
N ARG A 755 33.37 20.18 1.44
CA ARG A 755 33.63 19.01 2.30
C ARG A 755 34.54 19.33 3.48
N GLY A 756 35.58 20.14 3.25
CA GLY A 756 36.52 20.58 4.28
C GLY A 756 36.00 21.70 5.19
N ARG A 757 34.94 22.43 4.78
CA ARG A 757 34.36 23.53 5.58
C ARG A 757 33.38 23.03 6.62
N THR A 758 33.23 23.77 7.72
CA THR A 758 32.20 23.48 8.75
C THR A 758 30.81 23.92 8.32
N THR A 759 30.73 25.08 7.66
CA THR A 759 29.51 25.61 7.04
C THR A 759 29.87 26.31 5.72
N GLY A 760 28.95 26.37 4.78
CA GLY A 760 29.16 26.99 3.48
C GLY A 760 28.11 26.57 2.48
N TRP A 761 28.33 26.94 1.21
CA TRP A 761 27.44 26.59 0.12
C TRP A 761 28.22 26.47 -1.20
N ALA A 762 27.72 25.62 -2.08
CA ALA A 762 28.30 25.37 -3.39
C ALA A 762 27.19 25.20 -4.43
N SER A 763 27.44 25.71 -5.64
CA SER A 763 26.60 25.40 -6.79
C SER A 763 26.88 23.98 -7.27
N VAL A 764 25.84 23.26 -7.65
CA VAL A 764 25.90 21.90 -8.18
C VAL A 764 25.26 21.93 -9.56
N SER A 765 26.05 21.61 -10.58
CA SER A 765 25.51 21.47 -11.93
C SER A 765 24.62 20.24 -12.02
N SER A 766 23.50 20.34 -12.73
CA SER A 766 22.72 19.16 -13.10
C SER A 766 23.56 18.28 -14.03
N THR A 767 23.83 17.05 -13.62
CA THR A 767 24.35 16.00 -14.52
C THR A 767 23.27 14.93 -14.70
N PRO A 768 23.27 14.17 -15.80
CA PRO A 768 22.24 13.17 -16.07
C PRO A 768 21.97 12.27 -14.84
N GLY A 769 20.71 12.29 -14.36
CA GLY A 769 20.28 11.50 -13.21
C GLY A 769 20.64 12.06 -11.82
N THR A 770 21.09 13.31 -11.72
CA THR A 770 21.35 14.01 -10.45
C THR A 770 20.67 15.37 -10.42
N PHE A 771 20.32 15.85 -9.23
CA PHE A 771 19.68 17.16 -9.08
C PHE A 771 20.72 18.29 -9.13
N GLY A 772 20.44 19.32 -9.94
CA GLY A 772 21.20 20.56 -9.98
C GLY A 772 20.64 21.62 -9.02
N GLY A 773 21.43 22.64 -8.72
CA GLY A 773 21.03 23.76 -7.86
C GLY A 773 22.14 24.25 -6.96
N THR A 774 21.80 24.51 -5.69
CA THR A 774 22.73 24.97 -4.66
C THR A 774 22.61 24.09 -3.42
N VAL A 775 23.73 23.50 -2.99
CA VAL A 775 23.82 22.73 -1.74
C VAL A 775 24.44 23.60 -0.65
N LEU A 776 23.90 23.50 0.56
CA LEU A 776 24.36 24.21 1.75
C LEU A 776 24.70 23.22 2.86
N LYS A 777 25.81 23.49 3.55
CA LYS A 777 26.27 22.78 4.73
C LYS A 777 26.08 23.66 5.95
N LEU A 778 25.32 23.17 6.92
CA LEU A 778 24.93 23.90 8.12
C LEU A 778 25.41 23.16 9.37
N LEU A 779 25.77 23.93 10.40
CA LEU A 779 26.13 23.42 11.72
C LEU A 779 25.22 24.07 12.78
N PRO A 780 23.96 23.64 12.91
CA PRO A 780 22.99 24.27 13.81
C PRO A 780 23.50 24.42 15.24
N ARG A 781 23.40 25.62 15.81
CA ARG A 781 23.79 25.91 17.20
C ARG A 781 22.58 25.74 18.10
N SER A 782 22.70 24.90 19.13
CA SER A 782 21.57 24.53 19.99
C SER A 782 20.34 24.05 19.18
N GLY A 783 20.60 23.31 18.10
CA GLY A 783 19.58 22.80 17.19
C GLY A 783 18.93 23.83 16.27
N SER A 784 19.45 25.06 16.19
CA SER A 784 18.87 26.12 15.36
C SER A 784 19.85 26.62 14.31
N SER A 785 19.35 26.92 13.11
CA SER A 785 20.11 27.62 12.07
C SER A 785 19.19 28.49 11.22
N THR A 786 19.68 29.63 10.75
CA THR A 786 18.97 30.55 9.88
C THR A 786 19.77 30.78 8.61
N VAL A 787 19.13 30.63 7.46
CA VAL A 787 19.74 30.79 6.14
C VAL A 787 18.93 31.80 5.34
N LEU A 788 19.57 32.88 4.90
CA LEU A 788 19.00 33.84 3.95
C LEU A 788 19.72 33.72 2.61
N LEU A 789 18.98 33.33 1.58
CA LEU A 789 19.48 33.22 0.21
C LEU A 789 19.00 34.41 -0.61
N THR A 790 19.85 34.90 -1.50
CA THR A 790 19.48 35.76 -2.63
C THR A 790 19.62 34.94 -3.89
N LEU A 791 18.50 34.64 -4.53
CA LEU A 791 18.40 33.81 -5.73
C LEU A 791 18.80 34.61 -6.97
N THR A 792 19.20 33.89 -8.04
CA THR A 792 19.63 34.48 -9.31
C THR A 792 18.53 35.20 -10.06
#